data_AF-A0A4P7PDT5-F1
#
_entry.id   AF-A0A4P7PDT5-F1
#
_cell.length_a   1.000
_cell.length_b   1.000
_cell.length_c   1.000
_cell.angle_alpha   90.00
_cell.angle_beta   90.00
_cell.angle_gamma   90.00
#
_symmetry.space_group_name_H-M   'P 1'
#
loop_
_entity.id
_entity.type
_entity.pdbx_description
1 polymer ?
#
loop_
_entity_poly.entity_id
_entity_poly.type
_entity_poly.pdbx_seq_one_letter_code
_entity_poly.pdbx_strand_id
1 'polypeptide(L)'
;MSFGADEEILQDFLVEAGEILEQLSEQLVELESRPDDADLLNAIFRGFHTVKGGAGFLQLNELVECCHIAENVFDILRKGERRVDSELMDVVLEALDAVNGMFSEVRERSPITAATPELLAALARLAEPQSADEAAPVVEAVAEEPVAEESGDITDNEFEQLLDSLNAVKAEAAAPAVPAPPAAPSSESTAAASDEITDDEFESLLDQLHGKGQFAPDAVVPAPAAAAPKAAGDSSDITDDEFEALLDQLHGKGTFAVDALDSAIASAPAPAKPAAAAAGSDLISDHEFESLLDELHGKGKFSEVGKATAAPAAGTTATVAPAAKAAPKPAAKAPEPKAETPKPAAAAAPAAARAPAAAPAEKPASEAETTVRVDTARLDEIMNMVGELVLVRNRLVRLGLNSQDEAMSKAVSNLDVVTADLQTAVMKTRMQPIKKVFGRFPRLVRDLARQLKKEINLELVGEETDLDKNLVEALADPLVHLVRNAVDHGIESPQEREESGKVRSGKVVLAAEQEGDHILLSISDDGKGMDPNVLRSIAVKRGVMDKDAADRLSDTECYNLIFAPGFSTKTEISDVSGRGVGMDVVKTKISQLNGSINIYSTKGQGSKIVIKVPLTLAIMPTLMVMLGNQAFAFPLVNVNEIFHLDLSRTNVVDGQEVVIVRDKALPLFYLKRWLVSSAAHVEQGEGHVVILSVGTQRIGFVVDQLVGQEEVVIKPLGKMLQGTPGMSGATITGDGRIALILDVPSMLKRYAARRI
;
A
#
# COMPACT_ATOMS: atom_id res chain seq x y z
N MET A 1 -22.66 -36.82 24.30
CA MET A 1 -21.89 -35.58 24.03
C MET A 1 -20.45 -35.98 23.82
N SER A 2 -19.82 -35.49 22.76
CA SER A 2 -18.41 -35.72 22.48
C SER A 2 -17.70 -34.37 22.54
N PHE A 3 -16.75 -34.20 23.46
CA PHE A 3 -16.07 -32.94 23.73
C PHE A 3 -15.32 -32.33 22.52
N GLY A 4 -15.21 -33.04 21.39
CA GLY A 4 -14.68 -32.49 20.14
C GLY A 4 -15.72 -31.75 19.28
N ALA A 5 -17.00 -32.15 19.33
CA ALA A 5 -18.03 -31.56 18.48
C ALA A 5 -18.42 -30.15 18.93
N ASP A 6 -18.48 -29.93 20.24
CA ASP A 6 -18.80 -28.63 20.84
C ASP A 6 -17.68 -27.60 20.59
N GLU A 7 -16.43 -28.07 20.39
CA GLU A 7 -15.24 -27.26 20.08
C GLU A 7 -15.12 -26.94 18.57
N GLU A 8 -15.54 -27.85 17.69
CA GLU A 8 -15.62 -27.63 16.23
C GLU A 8 -16.67 -26.54 15.92
N ILE A 9 -17.88 -26.65 16.48
CA ILE A 9 -18.96 -25.66 16.32
C ILE A 9 -18.57 -24.30 16.93
N LEU A 10 -17.83 -24.29 18.05
CA LEU A 10 -17.31 -23.05 18.64
C LEU A 10 -16.29 -22.36 17.72
N GLN A 11 -15.45 -23.12 17.01
CA GLN A 11 -14.48 -22.56 16.06
C GLN A 11 -15.16 -22.00 14.81
N ASP A 12 -16.16 -22.70 14.26
CA ASP A 12 -16.97 -22.19 13.13
C ASP A 12 -17.67 -20.86 13.50
N PHE A 13 -18.31 -20.80 14.68
CA PHE A 13 -18.92 -19.56 15.19
C PHE A 13 -17.89 -18.44 15.38
N LEU A 14 -16.70 -18.74 15.91
CA LEU A 14 -15.63 -17.75 16.10
C LEU A 14 -15.02 -17.25 14.77
N VAL A 15 -15.24 -17.94 13.65
CA VAL A 15 -14.91 -17.44 12.31
C VAL A 15 -16.08 -16.60 11.78
N GLU A 16 -17.31 -17.15 11.74
CA GLU A 16 -18.48 -16.49 11.15
C GLU A 16 -18.83 -15.18 11.88
N ALA A 17 -19.01 -15.23 13.20
CA ALA A 17 -19.30 -14.03 13.98
C ALA A 17 -18.10 -13.05 14.02
N GLY A 18 -16.89 -13.52 13.75
CA GLY A 18 -15.71 -12.67 13.54
C GLY A 18 -15.82 -11.82 12.28
N GLU A 19 -16.13 -12.42 11.13
CA GLU A 19 -16.38 -11.69 9.87
C GLU A 19 -17.58 -10.72 10.02
N ILE A 20 -18.65 -11.12 10.72
CA ILE A 20 -19.85 -10.29 10.92
C ILE A 20 -19.56 -9.09 11.85
N LEU A 21 -18.81 -9.27 12.93
CA LEU A 21 -18.48 -8.17 13.85
C LEU A 21 -17.51 -7.15 13.22
N GLU A 22 -16.61 -7.57 12.33
CA GLU A 22 -15.79 -6.64 11.54
C GLU A 22 -16.68 -5.83 10.57
N GLN A 23 -17.57 -6.50 9.82
CA GLN A 23 -18.53 -5.84 8.90
C GLN A 23 -19.47 -4.87 9.63
N LEU A 24 -20.02 -5.24 10.80
CA LEU A 24 -20.85 -4.37 11.62
C LEU A 24 -20.12 -3.09 12.04
N SER A 25 -18.80 -3.17 12.29
CA SER A 25 -18.00 -2.00 12.65
C SER A 25 -17.84 -1.01 11.50
N GLU A 26 -17.71 -1.49 10.26
CA GLU A 26 -17.65 -0.65 9.06
C GLU A 26 -19.04 -0.06 8.75
N GLN A 27 -20.10 -0.88 8.83
CA GLN A 27 -21.48 -0.48 8.53
C GLN A 27 -22.03 0.59 9.49
N LEU A 28 -21.72 0.51 10.80
CA LEU A 28 -22.16 1.53 11.77
C LEU A 28 -21.49 2.89 11.53
N VAL A 29 -20.20 2.90 11.16
CA VAL A 29 -19.48 4.14 10.80
C VAL A 29 -20.05 4.73 9.51
N GLU A 30 -20.40 3.88 8.54
CA GLU A 30 -21.07 4.35 7.31
C GLU A 30 -22.48 4.90 7.61
N LEU A 31 -23.23 4.31 8.54
CA LEU A 31 -24.57 4.77 8.93
C LEU A 31 -24.54 6.15 9.61
N GLU A 32 -23.46 6.52 10.29
CA GLU A 32 -23.28 7.90 10.78
C GLU A 32 -23.23 8.91 9.62
N SER A 33 -22.68 8.50 8.47
CA SER A 33 -22.59 9.34 7.27
C SER A 33 -23.85 9.28 6.38
N ARG A 34 -24.64 8.21 6.46
CA ARG A 34 -25.87 7.96 5.69
C ARG A 34 -27.04 7.53 6.60
N PRO A 35 -27.60 8.42 7.44
CA PRO A 35 -28.50 8.02 8.53
C PRO A 35 -29.88 7.49 8.09
N ASP A 36 -30.33 7.86 6.89
CA ASP A 36 -31.62 7.44 6.32
C ASP A 36 -31.50 6.20 5.39
N ASP A 37 -30.36 5.48 5.42
CA ASP A 37 -30.09 4.35 4.51
C ASP A 37 -30.74 3.04 4.98
N ALA A 38 -31.87 2.71 4.36
CA ALA A 38 -32.68 1.55 4.70
C ALA A 38 -32.00 0.19 4.41
N ASP A 39 -31.15 0.10 3.39
CA ASP A 39 -30.42 -1.14 3.08
C ASP A 39 -29.34 -1.41 4.14
N LEU A 40 -28.65 -0.35 4.57
CA LEU A 40 -27.63 -0.39 5.62
C LEU A 40 -28.24 -0.73 6.99
N LEU A 41 -29.37 -0.12 7.36
CA LEU A 41 -30.13 -0.47 8.57
C LEU A 41 -30.54 -1.96 8.57
N ASN A 42 -31.01 -2.48 7.43
CA ASN A 42 -31.37 -3.89 7.30
C ASN A 42 -30.14 -4.84 7.23
N ALA A 43 -28.97 -4.37 6.83
CA ALA A 43 -27.71 -5.13 6.94
C ALA A 43 -27.28 -5.27 8.41
N ILE A 44 -27.25 -4.14 9.14
CA ILE A 44 -26.83 -4.09 10.55
C ILE A 44 -27.78 -4.92 11.44
N PHE A 45 -29.09 -4.79 11.23
CA PHE A 45 -30.10 -5.63 11.91
C PHE A 45 -29.82 -7.13 11.72
N ARG A 46 -29.54 -7.56 10.49
CA ARG A 46 -29.22 -8.97 10.18
C ARG A 46 -27.91 -9.41 10.84
N GLY A 47 -26.89 -8.56 10.87
CA GLY A 47 -25.62 -8.85 11.55
C GLY A 47 -25.82 -9.16 13.05
N PHE A 48 -26.50 -8.28 13.78
CA PHE A 48 -26.82 -8.52 15.19
C PHE A 48 -27.68 -9.77 15.41
N HIS A 49 -28.70 -10.00 14.56
CA HIS A 49 -29.55 -11.19 14.65
C HIS A 49 -28.76 -12.49 14.42
N THR A 50 -27.83 -12.54 13.45
CA THR A 50 -27.02 -13.74 13.19
C THR A 50 -26.05 -14.02 14.34
N VAL A 51 -25.37 -13.00 14.86
CA VAL A 51 -24.47 -13.14 16.03
C VAL A 51 -25.25 -13.62 17.27
N LYS A 52 -26.44 -13.04 17.56
CA LYS A 52 -27.38 -13.52 18.59
C LYS A 52 -27.74 -15.00 18.38
N GLY A 53 -27.99 -15.42 17.13
CA GLY A 53 -28.35 -16.80 16.79
C GLY A 53 -27.25 -17.81 17.14
N GLY A 54 -26.02 -17.57 16.68
CA GLY A 54 -24.87 -18.43 16.98
C GLY A 54 -24.52 -18.44 18.48
N ALA A 55 -24.55 -17.27 19.12
CA ALA A 55 -24.33 -17.15 20.56
C ALA A 55 -25.39 -17.89 21.39
N GLY A 56 -26.65 -17.89 20.94
CA GLY A 56 -27.74 -18.63 21.56
C GLY A 56 -27.59 -20.14 21.46
N PHE A 57 -27.09 -20.65 20.34
CA PHE A 57 -26.77 -22.08 20.18
C PHE A 57 -25.68 -22.53 21.17
N LEU A 58 -24.65 -21.69 21.36
CA LEU A 58 -23.53 -21.92 22.27
C LEU A 58 -23.80 -21.53 23.73
N GLN A 59 -25.02 -21.09 24.07
CA GLN A 59 -25.44 -20.69 25.42
C GLN A 59 -24.63 -19.52 26.02
N LEU A 60 -24.14 -18.60 25.18
CA LEU A 60 -23.35 -17.42 25.55
C LEU A 60 -24.30 -16.27 25.95
N ASN A 61 -25.02 -16.45 27.07
CA ASN A 61 -26.19 -15.64 27.46
C ASN A 61 -25.93 -14.13 27.50
N GLU A 62 -24.77 -13.72 28.00
CA GLU A 62 -24.34 -12.34 28.13
C GLU A 62 -24.21 -11.64 26.76
N LEU A 63 -23.72 -12.37 25.76
CA LEU A 63 -23.57 -11.90 24.38
C LEU A 63 -24.93 -11.90 23.66
N VAL A 64 -25.76 -12.91 23.91
CA VAL A 64 -27.16 -12.96 23.44
C VAL A 64 -27.97 -11.76 23.95
N GLU A 65 -27.86 -11.41 25.24
CA GLU A 65 -28.56 -10.28 25.84
C GLU A 65 -28.14 -8.96 25.19
N CYS A 66 -26.83 -8.70 25.05
CA CYS A 66 -26.34 -7.45 24.46
C CYS A 66 -26.72 -7.32 22.98
N CYS A 67 -26.57 -8.39 22.18
CA CYS A 67 -26.98 -8.38 20.77
C CYS A 67 -28.50 -8.23 20.59
N HIS A 68 -29.31 -8.86 21.45
CA HIS A 68 -30.77 -8.76 21.37
C HIS A 68 -31.28 -7.34 21.65
N ILE A 69 -30.74 -6.62 22.63
CA ILE A 69 -31.19 -5.23 22.89
C ILE A 69 -30.72 -4.31 21.74
N ALA A 70 -29.49 -4.48 21.23
CA ALA A 70 -29.03 -3.73 20.05
C ALA A 70 -29.90 -3.98 18.81
N GLU A 71 -30.26 -5.24 18.53
CA GLU A 71 -31.18 -5.61 17.45
C GLU A 71 -32.56 -4.93 17.56
N ASN A 72 -33.10 -4.80 18.78
CA ASN A 72 -34.37 -4.10 19.00
C ASN A 72 -34.28 -2.57 18.73
N VAL A 73 -33.12 -1.93 18.96
CA VAL A 73 -32.90 -0.54 18.51
C VAL A 73 -32.98 -0.47 16.98
N PHE A 74 -32.32 -1.39 16.27
CA PHE A 74 -32.36 -1.44 14.80
C PHE A 74 -33.74 -1.82 14.23
N ASP A 75 -34.55 -2.61 14.95
CA ASP A 75 -35.92 -2.91 14.58
C ASP A 75 -36.84 -1.67 14.58
N ILE A 76 -36.58 -0.71 15.47
CA ILE A 76 -37.33 0.55 15.56
C ILE A 76 -36.81 1.58 14.54
N LEU A 77 -35.50 1.63 14.30
CA LEU A 77 -34.91 2.47 13.24
C LEU A 77 -35.42 2.07 11.85
N ARG A 78 -35.42 0.78 11.50
CA ARG A 78 -35.88 0.31 10.17
C ARG A 78 -37.37 0.52 9.91
N LYS A 79 -38.19 0.70 10.95
CA LYS A 79 -39.61 1.07 10.86
C LYS A 79 -39.84 2.58 10.75
N GLY A 80 -38.80 3.39 10.94
CA GLY A 80 -38.92 4.85 11.03
C GLY A 80 -39.58 5.36 12.32
N GLU A 81 -39.70 4.51 13.35
CA GLU A 81 -40.30 4.84 14.66
C GLU A 81 -39.37 5.70 15.54
N ARG A 82 -38.08 5.79 15.17
CA ARG A 82 -37.05 6.65 15.76
C ARG A 82 -36.05 7.02 14.66
N ARG A 83 -35.43 8.20 14.74
CA ARG A 83 -34.33 8.60 13.82
C ARG A 83 -32.97 8.23 14.41
N VAL A 84 -31.98 8.04 13.54
CA VAL A 84 -30.57 7.96 13.93
C VAL A 84 -30.09 9.37 14.31
N ASP A 85 -29.47 9.48 15.50
CA ASP A 85 -28.84 10.71 16.00
C ASP A 85 -27.49 10.40 16.66
N SER A 86 -26.75 11.44 17.09
CA SER A 86 -25.41 11.27 17.68
C SER A 86 -25.41 10.66 19.09
N GLU A 87 -26.52 10.73 19.84
CA GLU A 87 -26.61 10.06 21.16
C GLU A 87 -26.88 8.57 20.97
N LEU A 88 -27.78 8.23 20.03
CA LEU A 88 -28.05 6.86 19.64
C LEU A 88 -26.79 6.20 19.05
N MET A 89 -26.06 6.88 18.17
CA MET A 89 -24.86 6.30 17.54
C MET A 89 -23.71 6.09 18.54
N ASP A 90 -23.43 7.07 19.43
CA ASP A 90 -22.39 6.91 20.46
C ASP A 90 -22.71 5.71 21.38
N VAL A 91 -23.97 5.47 21.75
CA VAL A 91 -24.41 4.31 22.58
C VAL A 91 -24.40 2.99 21.81
N VAL A 92 -24.78 2.97 20.52
CA VAL A 92 -24.74 1.75 19.69
C VAL A 92 -23.30 1.31 19.39
N LEU A 93 -22.37 2.26 19.23
CA LEU A 93 -20.95 1.96 19.12
C LEU A 93 -20.37 1.39 20.43
N GLU A 94 -20.78 1.91 21.59
CA GLU A 94 -20.43 1.34 22.90
C GLU A 94 -20.95 -0.12 23.05
N ALA A 95 -22.15 -0.40 22.52
CA ALA A 95 -22.71 -1.76 22.46
C ALA A 95 -21.87 -2.71 21.58
N LEU A 96 -21.44 -2.26 20.39
CA LEU A 96 -20.58 -3.07 19.53
C LEU A 96 -19.19 -3.29 20.15
N ASP A 97 -18.61 -2.28 20.81
CA ASP A 97 -17.34 -2.41 21.52
C ASP A 97 -17.47 -3.42 22.69
N ALA A 98 -18.60 -3.42 23.41
CA ALA A 98 -18.90 -4.40 24.47
C ALA A 98 -19.03 -5.83 23.92
N VAL A 99 -19.76 -6.03 22.82
CA VAL A 99 -19.88 -7.35 22.15
C VAL A 99 -18.51 -7.85 21.65
N ASN A 100 -17.67 -6.97 21.10
CA ASN A 100 -16.29 -7.32 20.70
C ASN A 100 -15.40 -7.70 21.91
N GLY A 101 -15.64 -7.10 23.07
CA GLY A 101 -15.04 -7.49 24.35
C GLY A 101 -15.40 -8.94 24.71
N MET A 102 -16.70 -9.23 24.83
CA MET A 102 -17.22 -10.58 25.14
C MET A 102 -16.73 -11.63 24.14
N PHE A 103 -16.76 -11.31 22.85
CA PHE A 103 -16.29 -12.18 21.77
C PHE A 103 -14.78 -12.49 21.90
N SER A 104 -13.98 -11.51 22.31
CA SER A 104 -12.56 -11.70 22.58
C SER A 104 -12.33 -12.59 23.82
N GLU A 105 -13.13 -12.44 24.87
CA GLU A 105 -13.07 -13.31 26.06
C GLU A 105 -13.42 -14.77 25.71
N VAL A 106 -14.46 -15.00 24.91
CA VAL A 106 -14.82 -16.34 24.40
C VAL A 106 -13.67 -16.95 23.60
N ARG A 107 -13.07 -16.20 22.67
CA ARG A 107 -11.91 -16.64 21.87
C ARG A 107 -10.69 -16.97 22.72
N GLU A 108 -10.48 -16.26 23.83
CA GLU A 108 -9.39 -16.52 24.78
C GLU A 108 -9.74 -17.61 25.82
N ARG A 109 -10.95 -18.19 25.77
CA ARG A 109 -11.52 -19.12 26.76
C ARG A 109 -11.56 -18.55 28.19
N SER A 110 -11.73 -17.23 28.31
CA SER A 110 -11.97 -16.52 29.55
C SER A 110 -13.47 -16.53 29.92
N PRO A 111 -13.83 -16.36 31.21
CA PRO A 111 -15.23 -16.09 31.58
C PRO A 111 -15.68 -14.75 30.99
N ILE A 112 -16.90 -14.70 30.47
CA ILE A 112 -17.46 -13.49 29.84
C ILE A 112 -17.78 -12.43 30.90
N THR A 113 -17.37 -11.20 30.65
CA THR A 113 -17.78 -10.01 31.42
C THR A 113 -19.05 -9.43 30.79
N ALA A 114 -20.16 -9.49 31.51
CA ALA A 114 -21.43 -8.89 31.05
C ALA A 114 -21.30 -7.37 30.86
N ALA A 115 -22.09 -6.82 29.93
CA ALA A 115 -22.14 -5.39 29.64
C ALA A 115 -22.58 -4.58 30.87
N THR A 116 -22.23 -3.29 30.91
CA THR A 116 -22.61 -2.45 32.06
C THR A 116 -24.15 -2.31 32.11
N PRO A 117 -24.77 -2.37 33.31
CA PRO A 117 -26.21 -2.16 33.43
C PRO A 117 -26.67 -0.79 32.94
N GLU A 118 -25.77 0.20 32.93
CA GLU A 118 -26.00 1.55 32.41
C GLU A 118 -26.11 1.54 30.87
N LEU A 119 -25.24 0.81 30.16
CA LEU A 119 -25.31 0.62 28.71
C LEU A 119 -26.55 -0.18 28.29
N LEU A 120 -26.86 -1.28 28.99
CA LEU A 120 -28.06 -2.09 28.72
C LEU A 120 -29.35 -1.28 28.91
N ALA A 121 -29.40 -0.42 29.95
CA ALA A 121 -30.53 0.50 30.16
C ALA A 121 -30.58 1.63 29.12
N ALA A 122 -29.44 2.15 28.67
CA ALA A 122 -29.37 3.15 27.62
C ALA A 122 -29.89 2.61 26.28
N LEU A 123 -29.45 1.41 25.89
CA LEU A 123 -29.94 0.70 24.70
C LEU A 123 -31.44 0.39 24.81
N ALA A 124 -31.92 -0.08 25.97
CA ALA A 124 -33.34 -0.36 26.18
C ALA A 124 -34.22 0.89 26.02
N ARG A 125 -33.77 2.08 26.47
CA ARG A 125 -34.44 3.37 26.23
C ARG A 125 -34.44 3.76 24.74
N LEU A 126 -33.36 3.49 24.02
CA LEU A 126 -33.28 3.75 22.58
C LEU A 126 -34.11 2.75 21.75
N ALA A 127 -34.44 1.60 22.34
CA ALA A 127 -35.36 0.59 21.83
C ALA A 127 -36.83 0.85 22.26
N GLU A 128 -37.21 2.10 22.52
CA GLU A 128 -38.60 2.55 22.60
C GLU A 128 -38.88 3.60 21.49
N PRO A 129 -40.08 3.63 20.87
CA PRO A 129 -40.44 4.62 19.86
C PRO A 129 -40.33 6.06 20.39
N GLN A 130 -39.96 7.00 19.52
CA GLN A 130 -39.65 8.36 19.96
C GLN A 130 -40.84 9.05 20.64
N SER A 131 -40.70 9.40 21.92
CA SER A 131 -41.81 9.93 22.71
C SER A 131 -42.07 11.41 22.42
N ALA A 132 -43.32 11.84 22.53
CA ALA A 132 -43.71 13.21 22.18
C ALA A 132 -43.08 14.31 23.08
N ASP A 133 -42.57 13.96 24.27
CA ASP A 133 -41.84 14.88 25.15
C ASP A 133 -40.36 15.09 24.72
N GLU A 134 -39.80 14.25 23.85
CA GLU A 134 -38.46 14.45 23.26
C GLU A 134 -38.46 15.44 22.08
N ALA A 135 -39.63 15.94 21.64
CA ALA A 135 -39.82 16.45 20.28
C ALA A 135 -40.21 17.95 20.15
N ALA A 136 -39.54 18.88 20.86
CA ALA A 136 -39.66 20.33 20.58
C ALA A 136 -38.56 21.22 21.23
N PRO A 137 -38.20 22.39 20.65
CA PRO A 137 -37.98 22.62 19.21
C PRO A 137 -36.83 23.61 18.85
N VAL A 138 -36.00 23.26 17.87
CA VAL A 138 -35.44 24.13 16.80
C VAL A 138 -35.23 23.18 15.61
N VAL A 139 -35.64 23.41 14.35
CA VAL A 139 -35.64 24.62 13.51
C VAL A 139 -36.95 24.72 12.68
N GLU A 140 -37.06 25.73 11.81
CA GLU A 140 -38.23 26.06 10.99
C GLU A 140 -38.51 25.07 9.84
N ALA A 141 -39.76 25.09 9.34
CA ALA A 141 -40.26 24.16 8.33
C ALA A 141 -40.18 24.67 6.89
N VAL A 142 -39.98 23.73 5.96
CA VAL A 142 -40.47 23.82 4.57
C VAL A 142 -41.26 22.53 4.32
N ALA A 143 -42.37 22.62 3.59
CA ALA A 143 -43.28 21.50 3.34
C ALA A 143 -43.45 21.26 1.84
N GLU A 144 -43.65 20.01 1.44
CA GLU A 144 -44.35 19.66 0.21
C GLU A 144 -45.11 18.32 0.38
N GLU A 145 -46.03 18.03 -0.53
CA GLU A 145 -47.14 17.07 -0.34
C GLU A 145 -46.84 15.64 -0.84
N PRO A 146 -47.60 14.62 -0.39
CA PRO A 146 -47.23 13.21 -0.61
C PRO A 146 -47.53 12.70 -2.01
N VAL A 147 -46.70 11.75 -2.47
CA VAL A 147 -47.00 10.86 -3.60
C VAL A 147 -47.06 9.44 -3.05
N ALA A 148 -48.11 8.70 -3.40
CA ALA A 148 -48.26 7.29 -3.06
C ALA A 148 -48.53 6.51 -4.35
N GLU A 149 -47.77 5.43 -4.59
CA GLU A 149 -48.26 4.30 -5.37
C GLU A 149 -47.52 3.00 -5.01
N GLU A 150 -48.33 1.94 -5.01
CA GLU A 150 -48.11 0.52 -4.75
C GLU A 150 -46.69 -0.08 -4.86
N SER A 151 -46.20 -0.65 -3.75
CA SER A 151 -45.30 -1.81 -3.77
C SER A 151 -46.12 -3.10 -3.56
N GLY A 152 -46.02 -4.06 -4.49
CA GLY A 152 -46.71 -5.35 -4.37
C GLY A 152 -46.04 -6.25 -3.34
N ASP A 153 -46.63 -6.35 -2.17
CA ASP A 153 -46.07 -7.07 -1.02
C ASP A 153 -46.27 -8.60 -1.15
N ILE A 154 -45.17 -9.37 -1.08
CA ILE A 154 -45.22 -10.84 -1.08
C ILE A 154 -45.36 -11.29 0.37
N THR A 155 -46.55 -11.77 0.75
CA THR A 155 -46.82 -12.12 2.15
C THR A 155 -45.99 -13.31 2.63
N ASP A 156 -45.50 -13.26 3.86
CA ASP A 156 -44.57 -14.26 4.46
C ASP A 156 -45.00 -15.72 4.24
N ASN A 157 -46.31 -16.00 4.27
CA ASN A 157 -46.88 -17.34 4.04
C ASN A 157 -46.52 -17.98 2.69
N GLU A 158 -46.20 -17.18 1.66
CA GLU A 158 -45.73 -17.70 0.36
C GLU A 158 -44.22 -17.95 0.36
N PHE A 159 -43.46 -17.25 1.19
CA PHE A 159 -42.02 -17.44 1.36
C PHE A 159 -41.69 -18.66 2.25
N GLU A 160 -42.45 -18.89 3.32
CA GLU A 160 -42.32 -20.10 4.14
C GLU A 160 -42.57 -21.39 3.33
N GLN A 161 -43.56 -21.39 2.43
CA GLN A 161 -43.86 -22.53 1.56
C GLN A 161 -42.73 -22.85 0.57
N LEU A 162 -41.98 -21.84 0.12
CA LEU A 162 -40.78 -22.03 -0.71
C LEU A 162 -39.63 -22.66 0.10
N LEU A 163 -39.42 -22.23 1.34
CA LEU A 163 -38.38 -22.79 2.23
C LEU A 163 -38.64 -24.26 2.61
N ASP A 164 -39.88 -24.62 2.94
CA ASP A 164 -40.26 -26.01 3.22
C ASP A 164 -40.06 -26.93 2.00
N SER A 165 -40.34 -26.42 0.78
CA SER A 165 -40.14 -27.18 -0.46
C SER A 165 -38.66 -27.55 -0.72
N LEU A 166 -37.72 -26.72 -0.29
CA LEU A 166 -36.28 -26.95 -0.42
C LEU A 166 -35.75 -27.92 0.64
N ASN A 167 -36.25 -27.82 1.88
CA ASN A 167 -35.83 -28.72 2.97
C ASN A 167 -36.28 -30.17 2.74
N ALA A 168 -37.44 -30.39 2.11
CA ALA A 168 -37.92 -31.74 1.77
C ALA A 168 -36.94 -32.55 0.90
N VAL A 169 -36.23 -31.91 -0.02
CA VAL A 169 -35.28 -32.57 -0.95
C VAL A 169 -34.02 -33.06 -0.23
N LYS A 170 -33.68 -32.48 0.92
CA LYS A 170 -32.46 -32.82 1.69
C LYS A 170 -32.66 -34.02 2.64
N ALA A 171 -33.89 -34.52 2.79
CA ALA A 171 -34.26 -35.50 3.82
C ALA A 171 -34.19 -36.98 3.40
N GLU A 172 -34.18 -37.31 2.11
CA GLU A 172 -34.17 -38.72 1.64
C GLU A 172 -32.79 -39.42 1.70
N ALA A 173 -31.75 -38.75 2.20
CA ALA A 173 -30.35 -39.19 2.07
C ALA A 173 -29.69 -39.76 3.35
N ALA A 174 -30.44 -40.21 4.38
CA ALA A 174 -29.84 -40.86 5.57
C ALA A 174 -30.76 -41.85 6.32
N ALA A 175 -30.52 -43.17 6.16
CA ALA A 175 -31.03 -44.23 7.06
C ALA A 175 -30.10 -45.48 7.03
N PRO A 176 -30.06 -46.36 8.07
CA PRO A 176 -28.81 -47.10 8.39
C PRO A 176 -28.87 -48.66 8.50
N ALA A 177 -27.66 -49.23 8.71
CA ALA A 177 -27.31 -50.48 9.45
C ALA A 177 -27.01 -51.84 8.74
N VAL A 178 -25.70 -52.24 8.80
CA VAL A 178 -25.03 -53.55 9.10
C VAL A 178 -25.80 -54.91 9.00
N PRO A 179 -25.15 -56.08 8.68
CA PRO A 179 -23.74 -56.44 8.97
C PRO A 179 -22.93 -57.23 7.89
N ALA A 180 -21.67 -57.55 8.22
CA ALA A 180 -20.67 -58.36 7.48
C ALA A 180 -20.72 -59.86 7.92
N PRO A 181 -19.78 -60.81 7.58
CA PRO A 181 -18.51 -60.78 6.79
C PRO A 181 -18.54 -61.92 5.69
N PRO A 182 -17.48 -62.65 5.22
CA PRO A 182 -16.00 -62.61 5.45
C PRO A 182 -15.09 -62.87 4.21
N ALA A 183 -13.81 -63.21 4.49
CA ALA A 183 -12.80 -63.95 3.68
C ALA A 183 -11.78 -63.17 2.82
N ALA A 184 -10.52 -63.61 2.91
CA ALA A 184 -9.32 -63.18 2.15
C ALA A 184 -8.59 -64.47 1.64
N PRO A 185 -7.51 -64.42 0.81
CA PRO A 185 -6.20 -63.93 1.27
C PRO A 185 -5.22 -63.33 0.22
N SER A 186 -4.22 -62.59 0.74
CA SER A 186 -2.80 -62.50 0.31
C SER A 186 -2.35 -62.44 -1.17
N SER A 187 -1.58 -61.39 -1.50
CA SER A 187 -0.29 -61.49 -2.22
C SER A 187 0.55 -60.20 -2.01
N GLU A 188 1.80 -60.19 -2.49
CA GLU A 188 2.81 -59.16 -2.17
C GLU A 188 3.29 -58.35 -3.40
N SER A 189 3.89 -57.19 -3.11
CA SER A 189 5.07 -56.60 -3.80
C SER A 189 4.94 -55.74 -5.08
N THR A 190 5.66 -54.60 -4.99
CA THR A 190 6.47 -53.91 -6.03
C THR A 190 5.88 -53.04 -7.14
N ALA A 191 6.75 -52.10 -7.54
CA ALA A 191 6.77 -51.22 -8.72
C ALA A 191 5.94 -49.93 -8.64
N ALA A 192 6.52 -48.88 -9.24
CA ALA A 192 5.92 -47.56 -9.37
C ALA A 192 5.40 -47.36 -10.79
N ALA A 193 4.35 -46.58 -10.93
CA ALA A 193 3.91 -45.95 -12.17
C ALA A 193 3.53 -44.50 -11.86
N SER A 194 3.75 -43.61 -12.82
CA SER A 194 3.24 -42.23 -12.81
C SER A 194 1.90 -42.20 -13.51
N ASP A 195 0.88 -41.59 -12.90
CA ASP A 195 -0.34 -41.22 -13.59
C ASP A 195 -0.06 -40.00 -14.49
N GLU A 196 0.36 -40.26 -15.72
CA GLU A 196 0.30 -39.29 -16.82
C GLU A 196 -1.02 -39.54 -17.58
N ILE A 197 -1.89 -38.53 -17.63
CA ILE A 197 -3.17 -38.61 -18.37
C ILE A 197 -2.85 -38.75 -19.86
N THR A 198 -3.54 -39.66 -20.55
CA THR A 198 -3.31 -39.89 -21.98
C THR A 198 -3.98 -38.83 -22.84
N ASP A 199 -3.38 -38.50 -24.00
CA ASP A 199 -3.94 -37.51 -24.93
C ASP A 199 -5.38 -37.86 -25.35
N ASP A 200 -5.67 -39.16 -25.58
CA ASP A 200 -7.01 -39.68 -25.89
C ASP A 200 -8.04 -39.38 -24.77
N GLU A 201 -7.64 -39.46 -23.49
CA GLU A 201 -8.49 -39.09 -22.36
C GLU A 201 -8.68 -37.57 -22.26
N PHE A 202 -7.61 -36.80 -22.50
CA PHE A 202 -7.66 -35.34 -22.48
C PHE A 202 -8.58 -34.78 -23.58
N GLU A 203 -8.50 -35.30 -24.81
CA GLU A 203 -9.45 -34.98 -25.88
C GLU A 203 -10.89 -35.37 -25.47
N SER A 204 -11.10 -36.53 -24.84
CA SER A 204 -12.42 -36.96 -24.40
C SER A 204 -13.06 -36.05 -23.34
N LEU A 205 -12.24 -35.35 -22.54
CA LEU A 205 -12.68 -34.38 -21.54
C LEU A 205 -12.98 -33.01 -22.17
N LEU A 206 -12.17 -32.56 -23.14
CA LEU A 206 -12.44 -31.33 -23.91
C LEU A 206 -13.74 -31.44 -24.72
N ASP A 207 -13.97 -32.59 -25.36
CA ASP A 207 -15.15 -32.88 -26.19
C ASP A 207 -16.44 -32.96 -25.34
N GLN A 208 -16.32 -33.27 -24.04
CA GLN A 208 -17.40 -33.18 -23.03
C GLN A 208 -17.64 -31.75 -22.53
N LEU A 209 -16.59 -30.93 -22.39
CA LEU A 209 -16.68 -29.60 -21.79
C LEU A 209 -17.15 -28.52 -22.77
N HIS A 210 -16.76 -28.60 -24.06
CA HIS A 210 -17.06 -27.58 -25.07
C HIS A 210 -18.00 -28.05 -26.19
N GLY A 211 -18.28 -29.36 -26.29
CA GLY A 211 -19.18 -29.94 -27.28
C GLY A 211 -18.50 -30.26 -28.62
N LYS A 212 -18.99 -31.31 -29.27
CA LYS A 212 -18.23 -32.03 -30.30
C LYS A 212 -17.82 -31.19 -31.51
N GLY A 213 -16.52 -31.21 -31.82
CA GLY A 213 -15.99 -30.93 -33.16
C GLY A 213 -15.56 -29.49 -33.46
N GLN A 214 -15.21 -28.66 -32.47
CA GLN A 214 -14.61 -27.34 -32.72
C GLN A 214 -13.09 -27.36 -32.97
N PHE A 215 -12.38 -28.42 -32.59
CA PHE A 215 -10.93 -28.53 -32.72
C PHE A 215 -10.54 -29.83 -33.43
N ALA A 216 -10.11 -29.71 -34.69
CA ALA A 216 -9.54 -30.80 -35.47
C ALA A 216 -8.52 -30.21 -36.47
N PRO A 217 -7.20 -30.41 -36.29
CA PRO A 217 -6.20 -29.98 -37.26
C PRO A 217 -6.19 -30.91 -38.48
N ASP A 218 -5.95 -30.34 -39.66
CA ASP A 218 -6.01 -31.08 -40.93
C ASP A 218 -4.83 -32.07 -41.09
N ALA A 219 -5.05 -33.16 -41.82
CA ALA A 219 -4.16 -34.33 -41.79
C ALA A 219 -2.84 -34.13 -42.57
N VAL A 220 -1.71 -34.51 -41.95
CA VAL A 220 -0.38 -34.47 -42.58
C VAL A 220 -0.26 -35.53 -43.69
N VAL A 221 0.01 -35.09 -44.92
CA VAL A 221 0.26 -35.96 -46.10
C VAL A 221 1.74 -35.85 -46.54
N PRO A 222 2.47 -36.97 -46.75
CA PRO A 222 3.91 -36.93 -47.00
C PRO A 222 4.35 -36.94 -48.48
N ALA A 223 5.58 -36.45 -48.70
CA ALA A 223 6.45 -36.57 -49.90
C ALA A 223 6.07 -35.72 -51.15
N PRO A 224 7.02 -35.45 -52.09
CA PRO A 224 8.41 -35.92 -52.19
C PRO A 224 9.50 -34.81 -52.22
N ALA A 225 10.78 -35.20 -52.23
CA ALA A 225 11.93 -34.29 -52.23
C ALA A 225 12.41 -33.87 -53.63
N ALA A 226 12.86 -32.61 -53.78
CA ALA A 226 13.58 -32.12 -54.96
C ALA A 226 14.54 -30.94 -54.66
N ALA A 227 15.75 -31.02 -55.25
CA ALA A 227 16.72 -29.95 -55.58
C ALA A 227 16.91 -28.72 -54.66
N ALA A 228 18.13 -28.54 -54.14
CA ALA A 228 18.59 -27.30 -53.50
C ALA A 228 19.19 -26.29 -54.51
N PRO A 229 18.98 -24.96 -54.31
CA PRO A 229 19.82 -23.90 -54.86
C PRO A 229 21.02 -23.57 -53.93
N LYS A 230 21.92 -22.70 -54.40
CA LYS A 230 23.23 -22.43 -53.78
C LYS A 230 23.17 -21.34 -52.70
N ALA A 231 24.02 -21.45 -51.68
CA ALA A 231 24.34 -20.34 -50.78
C ALA A 231 25.16 -19.24 -51.47
N ALA A 232 24.92 -17.98 -51.10
CA ALA A 232 25.80 -16.84 -51.38
C ALA A 232 25.48 -15.63 -50.46
N GLY A 233 26.48 -15.13 -49.73
CA GLY A 233 26.45 -13.82 -49.06
C GLY A 233 26.16 -13.83 -47.56
N ASP A 234 26.96 -13.10 -46.80
CA ASP A 234 26.65 -12.70 -45.42
C ASP A 234 25.82 -11.40 -45.43
N SER A 235 24.56 -11.49 -45.01
CA SER A 235 23.73 -10.34 -44.58
C SER A 235 22.69 -10.86 -43.60
N SER A 236 22.53 -10.19 -42.45
CA SER A 236 21.69 -10.64 -41.32
C SER A 236 20.24 -10.16 -41.43
N ASP A 237 19.75 -9.98 -42.66
CA ASP A 237 18.48 -9.34 -42.97
C ASP A 237 17.59 -10.33 -43.72
N ILE A 238 16.38 -10.58 -43.21
CA ILE A 238 15.35 -11.38 -43.88
C ILE A 238 14.85 -10.56 -45.08
N THR A 239 14.70 -11.17 -46.26
CA THR A 239 14.14 -10.46 -47.43
C THR A 239 12.63 -10.31 -47.31
N ASP A 240 12.07 -9.28 -47.94
CA ASP A 240 10.62 -9.03 -47.90
C ASP A 240 9.82 -10.25 -48.43
N ASP A 241 10.33 -10.92 -49.47
CA ASP A 241 9.78 -12.18 -50.01
C ASP A 241 9.73 -13.33 -48.97
N GLU A 242 10.74 -13.46 -48.09
CA GLU A 242 10.75 -14.46 -47.01
C GLU A 242 9.85 -14.04 -45.85
N PHE A 243 9.74 -12.73 -45.58
CA PHE A 243 8.86 -12.19 -44.55
C PHE A 243 7.37 -12.32 -44.91
N GLU A 244 6.98 -12.05 -46.16
CA GLU A 244 5.63 -12.33 -46.66
C GLU A 244 5.29 -13.81 -46.54
N ALA A 245 6.20 -14.71 -46.93
CA ALA A 245 6.00 -16.15 -46.83
C ALA A 245 5.76 -16.63 -45.39
N LEU A 246 6.46 -16.05 -44.41
CA LEU A 246 6.28 -16.34 -42.98
C LEU A 246 4.95 -15.78 -42.44
N LEU A 247 4.53 -14.59 -42.87
CA LEU A 247 3.23 -14.00 -42.47
C LEU A 247 2.03 -14.79 -43.03
N ASP A 248 2.06 -15.14 -44.31
CA ASP A 248 1.04 -15.98 -44.95
C ASP A 248 0.92 -17.35 -44.26
N GLN A 249 2.05 -17.91 -43.81
CA GLN A 249 2.11 -19.19 -43.08
C GLN A 249 1.60 -19.09 -41.64
N LEU A 250 1.66 -17.91 -41.00
CA LEU A 250 1.24 -17.71 -39.61
C LEU A 250 -0.23 -17.27 -39.47
N HIS A 251 -0.75 -16.47 -40.42
CA HIS A 251 -2.08 -15.83 -40.30
C HIS A 251 -3.08 -16.19 -41.40
N GLY A 252 -2.67 -16.93 -42.44
CA GLY A 252 -3.56 -17.34 -43.53
C GLY A 252 -3.72 -16.27 -44.61
N LYS A 253 -3.81 -16.76 -45.86
CA LYS A 253 -3.41 -15.99 -47.03
C LYS A 253 -4.28 -14.76 -47.33
N GLY A 254 -3.64 -13.59 -47.42
CA GLY A 254 -4.24 -12.35 -47.93
C GLY A 254 -4.98 -11.47 -46.89
N THR A 255 -4.60 -11.53 -45.62
CA THR A 255 -5.17 -10.69 -44.54
C THR A 255 -4.55 -9.29 -44.41
N PHE A 256 -3.39 -9.04 -45.03
CA PHE A 256 -2.68 -7.75 -44.99
C PHE A 256 -2.28 -7.28 -46.39
N ALA A 257 -2.26 -5.96 -46.62
CA ALA A 257 -1.89 -5.34 -47.90
C ALA A 257 -0.89 -4.20 -47.68
N VAL A 258 0.38 -4.45 -47.99
CA VAL A 258 1.51 -3.55 -47.65
C VAL A 258 1.74 -2.40 -48.63
N ASP A 259 1.18 -2.46 -49.85
CA ASP A 259 1.21 -1.38 -50.88
C ASP A 259 0.83 0.02 -50.33
N ALA A 260 0.04 0.05 -49.24
CA ALA A 260 -0.41 1.29 -48.59
C ALA A 260 0.69 2.01 -47.78
N LEU A 261 1.78 1.33 -47.38
CA LEU A 261 2.85 1.91 -46.55
C LEU A 261 3.95 2.59 -47.39
N ASP A 262 4.38 1.98 -48.50
CA ASP A 262 5.46 2.52 -49.35
C ASP A 262 5.17 3.94 -49.86
N SER A 263 3.89 4.21 -50.15
CA SER A 263 3.43 5.54 -50.58
C SER A 263 3.62 6.64 -49.53
N ALA A 264 3.80 6.30 -48.25
CA ALA A 264 4.06 7.28 -47.18
C ALA A 264 5.56 7.60 -47.04
N ILE A 265 6.42 6.57 -47.10
CA ILE A 265 7.86 6.67 -46.81
C ILE A 265 8.61 7.48 -47.88
N ALA A 266 8.18 7.40 -49.14
CA ALA A 266 8.83 8.06 -50.29
C ALA A 266 8.79 9.61 -50.31
N SER A 267 8.30 10.27 -49.25
CA SER A 267 8.04 11.72 -49.22
C SER A 267 9.00 12.56 -48.34
N ALA A 268 9.90 11.94 -47.58
CA ALA A 268 10.81 12.63 -46.66
C ALA A 268 12.14 13.10 -47.32
N PRO A 269 12.57 14.36 -47.15
CA PRO A 269 13.86 14.85 -47.66
C PRO A 269 15.04 14.46 -46.75
N ALA A 270 16.17 14.09 -47.35
CA ALA A 270 17.33 13.56 -46.63
C ALA A 270 18.11 14.62 -45.80
N PRO A 271 18.68 14.25 -44.63
CA PRO A 271 19.38 15.17 -43.73
C PRO A 271 20.79 15.56 -44.21
N ALA A 272 21.20 16.80 -43.88
CA ALA A 272 22.52 17.33 -44.19
C ALA A 272 23.55 17.07 -43.08
N LYS A 273 24.84 17.02 -43.45
CA LYS A 273 25.96 16.64 -42.58
C LYS A 273 26.34 17.75 -41.58
N PRO A 274 26.60 17.44 -40.29
CA PRO A 274 26.81 18.46 -39.26
C PRO A 274 28.17 19.16 -39.33
N ALA A 275 28.19 20.42 -38.87
CA ALA A 275 29.37 21.24 -38.60
C ALA A 275 29.37 21.69 -37.12
N ALA A 276 30.51 22.15 -36.60
CA ALA A 276 30.79 22.08 -35.17
C ALA A 276 30.50 23.34 -34.32
N ALA A 277 30.05 23.07 -33.09
CA ALA A 277 30.34 23.77 -31.82
C ALA A 277 29.79 25.20 -31.55
N ALA A 278 28.88 25.26 -30.57
CA ALA A 278 28.92 26.18 -29.42
C ALA A 278 28.15 25.52 -28.25
N ALA A 279 28.32 25.99 -27.01
CA ALA A 279 27.70 25.40 -25.82
C ALA A 279 26.75 26.36 -25.09
N GLY A 280 25.62 25.85 -24.60
CA GLY A 280 24.70 26.57 -23.70
C GLY A 280 23.29 25.95 -23.63
N SER A 281 22.81 25.75 -22.39
CA SER A 281 21.42 25.38 -21.98
C SER A 281 20.75 24.14 -22.60
N ASP A 282 20.61 23.08 -21.79
CA ASP A 282 19.68 21.95 -22.02
C ASP A 282 18.22 22.35 -21.72
N LEU A 283 17.64 23.21 -22.56
CA LEU A 283 16.21 23.55 -22.52
C LEU A 283 15.66 23.64 -23.95
N ILE A 284 14.73 22.74 -24.29
CA ILE A 284 13.95 22.79 -25.53
C ILE A 284 13.12 24.08 -25.53
N SER A 285 13.09 24.79 -26.66
CA SER A 285 12.31 26.03 -26.77
C SER A 285 10.82 25.77 -27.03
N ASP A 286 9.92 26.66 -26.60
CA ASP A 286 8.46 26.47 -26.76
C ASP A 286 8.06 26.14 -28.21
N HIS A 287 8.65 26.83 -29.20
CA HIS A 287 8.42 26.60 -30.63
C HIS A 287 8.93 25.23 -31.11
N GLU A 288 9.99 24.71 -30.51
CA GLU A 288 10.59 23.41 -30.81
C GLU A 288 9.77 22.27 -30.18
N PHE A 289 9.23 22.50 -28.98
CA PHE A 289 8.24 21.64 -28.33
C PHE A 289 6.90 21.60 -29.09
N GLU A 290 6.39 22.76 -29.53
CA GLU A 290 5.23 22.84 -30.43
C GLU A 290 5.48 22.09 -31.75
N SER A 291 6.67 22.22 -32.32
CA SER A 291 7.04 21.50 -33.55
C SER A 291 7.04 19.97 -33.37
N LEU A 292 7.57 19.48 -32.24
CA LEU A 292 7.57 18.06 -31.89
C LEU A 292 6.14 17.52 -31.62
N LEU A 293 5.26 18.31 -31.03
CA LEU A 293 3.84 17.94 -30.86
C LEU A 293 3.08 17.88 -32.19
N ASP A 294 3.31 18.83 -33.09
CA ASP A 294 2.71 18.90 -34.43
C ASP A 294 3.19 17.71 -35.31
N GLU A 295 4.41 17.23 -35.07
CA GLU A 295 5.01 16.02 -35.69
C GLU A 295 4.47 14.72 -35.10
N LEU A 296 4.27 14.64 -33.76
CA LEU A 296 3.80 13.43 -33.07
C LEU A 296 2.28 13.18 -33.21
N HIS A 297 1.47 14.24 -33.31
CA HIS A 297 -0.01 14.14 -33.29
C HIS A 297 -0.74 14.68 -34.53
N GLY A 298 0.00 15.27 -35.47
CA GLY A 298 -0.53 15.76 -36.74
C GLY A 298 -1.10 17.18 -36.64
N LYS A 299 -0.77 17.97 -37.67
CA LYS A 299 -0.80 19.45 -37.58
C LYS A 299 -2.13 20.07 -37.14
N GLY A 300 -2.05 20.98 -36.17
CA GLY A 300 -3.12 21.94 -35.87
C GLY A 300 -4.30 21.40 -35.05
N LYS A 301 -4.12 20.33 -34.27
CA LYS A 301 -5.17 19.81 -33.37
C LYS A 301 -5.30 20.53 -32.03
N PHE A 302 -4.37 21.42 -31.66
CA PHE A 302 -4.38 22.11 -30.36
C PHE A 302 -4.12 23.62 -30.45
N SER A 303 -5.20 24.41 -30.50
CA SER A 303 -5.27 25.84 -30.13
C SER A 303 -6.75 26.24 -29.96
N GLU A 304 -7.15 27.26 -29.18
CA GLU A 304 -6.48 28.00 -28.09
C GLU A 304 -6.80 27.32 -26.72
N VAL A 305 -6.72 27.85 -25.48
CA VAL A 305 -6.47 29.16 -24.84
C VAL A 305 -5.74 28.86 -23.50
N GLY A 306 -4.81 29.64 -22.94
CA GLY A 306 -4.26 30.94 -23.29
C GLY A 306 -4.26 31.89 -22.07
N LYS A 307 -3.18 32.65 -21.81
CA LYS A 307 -3.20 33.72 -20.79
C LYS A 307 -2.17 34.83 -20.99
N ALA A 308 -2.57 36.05 -20.63
CA ALA A 308 -1.81 37.27 -20.83
C ALA A 308 -0.53 37.36 -19.98
N THR A 309 0.53 37.93 -20.55
CA THR A 309 1.76 38.30 -19.86
C THR A 309 1.66 39.67 -19.18
N ALA A 310 2.28 39.80 -18.01
CA ALA A 310 2.55 41.09 -17.37
C ALA A 310 3.89 40.99 -16.61
N ALA A 311 4.89 41.77 -17.03
CA ALA A 311 6.23 41.78 -16.43
C ALA A 311 6.75 43.22 -16.25
N PRO A 312 7.42 43.56 -15.12
CA PRO A 312 7.84 44.92 -14.83
C PRO A 312 9.28 45.25 -15.30
N ALA A 313 9.37 46.25 -16.18
CA ALA A 313 10.35 47.34 -16.23
C ALA A 313 11.86 47.11 -15.88
N ALA A 314 12.70 47.05 -16.93
CA ALA A 314 13.96 47.81 -17.05
C ALA A 314 14.41 47.86 -18.55
N GLY A 315 14.97 48.94 -19.12
CA GLY A 315 15.08 50.31 -18.62
C GLY A 315 16.14 51.19 -19.31
N THR A 316 15.90 51.72 -20.52
CA THR A 316 16.82 52.67 -21.20
C THR A 316 16.14 53.76 -22.07
N THR A 317 16.21 55.00 -21.58
CA THR A 317 16.29 56.32 -22.27
C THR A 317 15.98 56.51 -23.78
N ALA A 318 15.01 57.41 -24.05
CA ALA A 318 15.02 58.51 -25.05
C ALA A 318 15.13 58.18 -26.56
N THR A 319 14.39 58.76 -27.52
CA THR A 319 13.56 60.00 -27.64
C THR A 319 12.29 59.69 -28.48
N VAL A 320 11.36 60.56 -28.93
CA VAL A 320 11.19 62.04 -29.03
C VAL A 320 9.69 62.41 -28.82
N ALA A 321 9.34 63.70 -28.74
CA ALA A 321 7.96 64.23 -28.86
C ALA A 321 7.97 65.58 -29.63
N PRO A 322 6.88 66.04 -30.28
CA PRO A 322 5.86 66.82 -29.55
C PRO A 322 4.40 66.92 -30.12
N ALA A 323 3.47 67.32 -29.23
CA ALA A 323 2.17 68.03 -29.48
C ALA A 323 1.02 67.29 -30.23
N ALA A 324 -0.28 67.60 -30.07
CA ALA A 324 -1.02 68.65 -29.30
C ALA A 324 -2.34 68.05 -28.70
N LYS A 325 -2.79 68.36 -27.47
CA LYS A 325 -3.80 69.41 -27.06
C LYS A 325 -5.09 69.48 -27.93
N ALA A 326 -6.32 69.60 -27.40
CA ALA A 326 -6.84 69.68 -26.01
C ALA A 326 -8.39 69.41 -25.92
N ALA A 327 -8.96 69.44 -24.70
CA ALA A 327 -10.40 69.29 -24.35
C ALA A 327 -11.14 70.69 -24.30
N PRO A 328 -12.44 70.91 -23.86
CA PRO A 328 -13.31 70.12 -22.95
C PRO A 328 -14.87 70.11 -23.17
N LYS A 329 -15.61 69.62 -22.13
CA LYS A 329 -17.07 69.59 -21.77
C LYS A 329 -17.86 70.94 -21.90
N PRO A 330 -19.21 71.09 -21.62
CA PRO A 330 -20.19 70.20 -20.90
C PRO A 330 -21.69 70.13 -21.38
N ALA A 331 -22.49 69.21 -20.75
CA ALA A 331 -23.94 69.30 -20.38
C ALA A 331 -25.08 69.40 -21.45
N ALA A 332 -26.35 69.00 -21.25
CA ALA A 332 -27.04 68.09 -20.28
C ALA A 332 -28.56 67.88 -20.65
N LYS A 333 -29.26 66.94 -19.97
CA LYS A 333 -30.74 66.71 -19.77
C LYS A 333 -31.35 65.41 -20.36
N ALA A 334 -32.37 64.90 -19.63
CA ALA A 334 -33.35 63.86 -20.01
C ALA A 334 -34.78 64.48 -20.03
N PRO A 335 -35.84 63.79 -20.53
CA PRO A 335 -36.62 62.84 -19.68
C PRO A 335 -37.28 61.64 -20.44
N GLU A 336 -37.99 60.79 -19.68
CA GLU A 336 -38.86 59.67 -20.13
C GLU A 336 -40.37 60.08 -20.09
N PRO A 337 -41.41 59.20 -20.10
CA PRO A 337 -41.58 57.83 -20.65
C PRO A 337 -42.89 57.64 -21.48
N LYS A 338 -43.11 56.47 -22.13
CA LYS A 338 -44.43 55.77 -22.31
C LYS A 338 -44.33 54.39 -23.02
N ALA A 339 -45.44 53.63 -23.09
CA ALA A 339 -45.49 52.19 -23.41
C ALA A 339 -46.69 51.76 -24.31
N GLU A 340 -46.87 50.42 -24.47
CA GLU A 340 -47.99 49.63 -25.06
C GLU A 340 -47.87 49.05 -26.50
N THR A 341 -48.76 48.10 -26.84
CA THR A 341 -48.65 47.00 -27.85
C THR A 341 -49.90 46.96 -28.80
N PRO A 342 -50.41 45.88 -29.48
CA PRO A 342 -49.91 44.54 -29.95
C PRO A 342 -50.37 44.08 -31.39
N LYS A 343 -50.12 42.80 -31.78
CA LYS A 343 -50.85 41.91 -32.78
C LYS A 343 -50.63 42.16 -34.32
N PRO A 344 -51.09 41.29 -35.29
CA PRO A 344 -51.65 39.89 -35.26
C PRO A 344 -51.27 38.86 -36.41
N ALA A 345 -51.48 37.53 -36.15
CA ALA A 345 -52.09 36.41 -36.97
C ALA A 345 -51.86 36.17 -38.51
N ALA A 346 -52.06 34.97 -39.14
CA ALA A 346 -52.10 33.52 -38.76
C ALA A 346 -52.34 32.54 -39.98
N ALA A 347 -52.23 31.20 -39.76
CA ALA A 347 -52.84 30.03 -40.48
C ALA A 347 -52.21 29.43 -41.78
N ALA A 348 -52.32 28.11 -42.13
CA ALA A 348 -52.58 26.85 -41.37
C ALA A 348 -52.42 25.52 -42.20
N ALA A 349 -52.07 24.40 -41.52
CA ALA A 349 -52.32 22.96 -41.84
C ALA A 349 -51.67 22.28 -43.10
N PRO A 350 -51.59 20.93 -43.21
CA PRO A 350 -52.01 19.83 -42.31
C PRO A 350 -50.85 18.91 -41.81
N ALA A 351 -51.15 17.74 -41.21
CA ALA A 351 -50.21 16.89 -40.44
C ALA A 351 -50.05 15.43 -40.95
N ALA A 352 -48.99 14.74 -40.51
CA ALA A 352 -48.77 13.30 -40.71
C ALA A 352 -47.90 12.66 -39.59
N ALA A 353 -48.15 11.37 -39.32
CA ALA A 353 -47.33 10.36 -38.61
C ALA A 353 -46.56 10.73 -37.31
N ARG A 354 -46.89 10.04 -36.20
CA ARG A 354 -46.14 10.01 -34.93
C ARG A 354 -45.20 8.80 -34.94
N ALA A 355 -43.89 9.01 -34.78
CA ALA A 355 -42.92 7.91 -34.62
C ALA A 355 -42.97 7.32 -33.19
N PRO A 356 -42.65 6.03 -32.99
CA PRO A 356 -42.56 5.42 -31.66
C PRO A 356 -41.34 5.93 -30.89
N ALA A 357 -41.41 5.88 -29.56
CA ALA A 357 -40.27 6.21 -28.70
C ALA A 357 -39.19 5.12 -28.75
N ALA A 358 -37.92 5.51 -28.58
CA ALA A 358 -36.84 4.57 -28.35
C ALA A 358 -37.00 3.91 -26.96
N ALA A 359 -36.60 2.64 -26.85
CA ALA A 359 -36.51 1.95 -25.57
C ALA A 359 -35.40 2.56 -24.69
N PRO A 360 -35.46 2.39 -23.35
CA PRO A 360 -34.33 2.70 -22.49
C PRO A 360 -33.11 1.88 -22.94
N ALA A 361 -31.93 2.50 -22.98
CA ALA A 361 -30.69 1.75 -23.14
C ALA A 361 -30.47 0.90 -21.88
N GLU A 362 -30.31 -0.40 -22.06
CA GLU A 362 -29.87 -1.29 -20.98
C GLU A 362 -28.50 -0.81 -20.48
N LYS A 363 -28.33 -0.73 -19.16
CA LYS A 363 -26.98 -0.57 -18.59
C LYS A 363 -26.17 -1.80 -19.02
N PRO A 364 -24.89 -1.65 -19.40
CA PRO A 364 -24.04 -2.82 -19.55
C PRO A 364 -24.07 -3.61 -18.24
N ALA A 365 -24.27 -4.92 -18.33
CA ALA A 365 -24.18 -5.78 -17.17
C ALA A 365 -22.79 -5.60 -16.55
N SER A 366 -22.75 -5.39 -15.23
CA SER A 366 -21.49 -5.41 -14.50
C SER A 366 -20.82 -6.76 -14.75
N GLU A 367 -19.61 -6.75 -15.31
CA GLU A 367 -18.78 -7.95 -15.38
C GLU A 367 -18.64 -8.49 -13.96
N ALA A 368 -19.11 -9.72 -13.75
CA ALA A 368 -19.12 -10.31 -12.42
C ALA A 368 -17.67 -10.65 -12.03
N GLU A 369 -17.02 -9.75 -11.28
CA GLU A 369 -15.64 -9.92 -10.84
C GLU A 369 -15.48 -11.26 -10.12
N THR A 370 -14.78 -12.20 -10.76
CA THR A 370 -14.59 -13.58 -10.30
C THR A 370 -13.54 -13.63 -9.19
N THR A 371 -13.85 -12.98 -8.07
CA THR A 371 -13.00 -12.89 -6.89
C THR A 371 -12.78 -14.28 -6.27
N VAL A 372 -11.54 -14.75 -6.27
CA VAL A 372 -11.14 -16.02 -5.67
C VAL A 372 -10.59 -15.74 -4.27
N ARG A 373 -11.27 -16.22 -3.22
CA ARG A 373 -10.71 -16.20 -1.85
C ARG A 373 -9.52 -17.17 -1.78
N VAL A 374 -8.34 -16.66 -1.44
CA VAL A 374 -7.09 -17.44 -1.29
C VAL A 374 -6.58 -17.30 0.14
N ASP A 375 -6.18 -18.41 0.76
CA ASP A 375 -5.53 -18.41 2.07
C ASP A 375 -4.19 -17.66 2.03
N THR A 376 -4.04 -16.70 2.94
CA THR A 376 -2.82 -15.89 3.12
C THR A 376 -1.56 -16.73 3.31
N ALA A 377 -1.65 -17.91 3.95
CA ALA A 377 -0.50 -18.81 4.10
C ALA A 377 0.05 -19.29 2.76
N ARG A 378 -0.82 -19.53 1.76
CA ARG A 378 -0.41 -19.93 0.40
C ARG A 378 0.28 -18.79 -0.35
N LEU A 379 -0.19 -17.55 -0.16
CA LEU A 379 0.47 -16.37 -0.74
C LEU A 379 1.87 -16.17 -0.14
N ASP A 380 2.03 -16.38 1.16
CA ASP A 380 3.35 -16.33 1.82
C ASP A 380 4.27 -17.50 1.38
N GLU A 381 3.75 -18.69 1.13
CA GLU A 381 4.51 -19.80 0.54
C GLU A 381 5.00 -19.48 -0.89
N ILE A 382 4.10 -18.99 -1.76
CA ILE A 382 4.46 -18.57 -3.13
C ILE A 382 5.51 -17.46 -3.10
N MET A 383 5.40 -16.51 -2.17
CA MET A 383 6.38 -15.43 -1.99
C MET A 383 7.75 -15.93 -1.52
N ASN A 384 7.81 -16.96 -0.68
CA ASN A 384 9.08 -17.60 -0.33
C ASN A 384 9.70 -18.32 -1.55
N MET A 385 8.89 -19.01 -2.36
CA MET A 385 9.35 -19.67 -3.58
C MET A 385 9.84 -18.66 -4.64
N VAL A 386 9.13 -17.54 -4.83
CA VAL A 386 9.57 -16.43 -5.70
C VAL A 386 10.87 -15.81 -5.19
N GLY A 387 11.01 -15.60 -3.87
CA GLY A 387 12.26 -15.10 -3.27
C GLY A 387 13.44 -16.04 -3.52
N GLU A 388 13.24 -17.35 -3.49
CA GLU A 388 14.28 -18.34 -3.78
C GLU A 388 14.55 -18.48 -5.28
N LEU A 389 13.53 -18.30 -6.14
CA LEU A 389 13.72 -18.18 -7.59
C LEU A 389 14.56 -16.96 -7.97
N VAL A 390 14.38 -15.82 -7.32
CA VAL A 390 15.22 -14.61 -7.50
C VAL A 390 16.69 -14.88 -7.11
N LEU A 391 16.94 -15.64 -6.03
CA LEU A 391 18.30 -16.06 -5.68
C LEU A 391 18.91 -17.01 -6.73
N VAL A 392 18.11 -17.92 -7.31
CA VAL A 392 18.54 -18.82 -8.40
C VAL A 392 18.82 -18.03 -9.69
N ARG A 393 17.96 -17.07 -10.07
CA ARG A 393 18.19 -16.10 -11.16
C ARG A 393 19.52 -15.39 -10.97
N ASN A 394 19.74 -14.78 -9.80
CA ASN A 394 20.97 -14.01 -9.52
C ASN A 394 22.23 -14.91 -9.58
N ARG A 395 22.14 -16.18 -9.16
CA ARG A 395 23.20 -17.19 -9.36
C ARG A 395 23.44 -17.48 -10.84
N LEU A 396 22.40 -17.64 -11.65
CA LEU A 396 22.50 -17.92 -13.09
C LEU A 396 23.07 -16.73 -13.87
N VAL A 397 22.66 -15.50 -13.55
CA VAL A 397 23.25 -14.26 -14.09
C VAL A 397 24.76 -14.22 -13.82
N ARG A 398 25.18 -14.48 -12.57
CA ARG A 398 26.60 -14.53 -12.19
C ARG A 398 27.38 -15.64 -12.92
N LEU A 399 26.77 -16.81 -13.17
CA LEU A 399 27.41 -17.88 -13.93
C LEU A 399 27.50 -17.53 -15.43
N GLY A 400 26.45 -16.93 -16.00
CA GLY A 400 26.44 -16.42 -17.38
C GLY A 400 27.52 -15.37 -17.64
N LEU A 401 27.73 -14.42 -16.71
CA LEU A 401 28.80 -13.42 -16.78
C LEU A 401 30.23 -14.01 -16.76
N ASN A 402 30.41 -15.26 -16.31
CA ASN A 402 31.68 -15.98 -16.37
C ASN A 402 31.76 -16.97 -17.55
N SER A 403 30.70 -17.08 -18.35
CA SER A 403 30.63 -17.89 -19.57
C SER A 403 30.94 -17.03 -20.79
N GLN A 404 31.43 -17.67 -21.86
CA GLN A 404 31.56 -17.06 -23.20
C GLN A 404 30.45 -17.53 -24.15
N ASP A 405 29.44 -18.22 -23.62
CA ASP A 405 28.29 -18.72 -24.36
C ASP A 405 27.19 -17.64 -24.48
N GLU A 406 27.06 -17.06 -25.67
CA GLU A 406 26.07 -16.04 -25.99
C GLU A 406 24.62 -16.57 -25.92
N ALA A 407 24.40 -17.85 -26.24
CA ALA A 407 23.08 -18.47 -26.16
C ALA A 407 22.67 -18.66 -24.68
N MET A 408 23.61 -19.07 -23.83
CA MET A 408 23.41 -19.09 -22.37
C MET A 408 23.12 -17.68 -21.83
N SER A 409 23.86 -16.65 -22.27
CA SER A 409 23.61 -15.27 -21.84
C SER A 409 22.22 -14.77 -22.24
N LYS A 410 21.74 -15.10 -23.45
CA LYS A 410 20.37 -14.76 -23.90
C LYS A 410 19.30 -15.54 -23.12
N ALA A 411 19.48 -16.84 -22.90
CA ALA A 411 18.54 -17.64 -22.12
C ALA A 411 18.42 -17.15 -20.66
N VAL A 412 19.55 -16.77 -20.04
CA VAL A 412 19.56 -16.19 -18.69
C VAL A 412 18.92 -14.79 -18.67
N SER A 413 19.14 -13.96 -19.69
CA SER A 413 18.47 -12.65 -19.80
C SER A 413 16.96 -12.75 -20.01
N ASN A 414 16.46 -13.80 -20.68
CA ASN A 414 15.03 -14.03 -20.81
C ASN A 414 14.41 -14.55 -19.50
N LEU A 415 15.12 -15.44 -18.80
CA LEU A 415 14.72 -15.90 -17.46
C LEU A 415 14.69 -14.75 -16.44
N ASP A 416 15.58 -13.78 -16.56
CA ASP A 416 15.65 -12.56 -15.75
C ASP A 416 14.31 -11.79 -15.80
N VAL A 417 13.87 -11.43 -17.02
CA VAL A 417 12.62 -10.70 -17.28
C VAL A 417 11.41 -11.49 -16.77
N VAL A 418 11.26 -12.75 -17.16
CA VAL A 418 10.10 -13.58 -16.76
C VAL A 418 10.03 -13.77 -15.23
N THR A 419 11.18 -13.82 -14.55
CA THR A 419 11.23 -13.89 -13.08
C THR A 419 10.83 -12.55 -12.45
N ALA A 420 11.22 -11.41 -13.03
CA ALA A 420 10.83 -10.08 -12.56
C ALA A 420 9.33 -9.80 -12.78
N ASP A 421 8.76 -10.23 -13.90
CA ASP A 421 7.32 -10.15 -14.17
C ASP A 421 6.52 -11.02 -13.19
N LEU A 422 6.94 -12.28 -12.98
CA LEU A 422 6.33 -13.18 -11.99
C LEU A 422 6.42 -12.61 -10.57
N GLN A 423 7.57 -12.06 -10.19
CA GLN A 423 7.74 -11.38 -8.90
C GLN A 423 6.76 -10.21 -8.77
N THR A 424 6.64 -9.37 -9.80
CA THR A 424 5.73 -8.21 -9.78
C THR A 424 4.26 -8.62 -9.68
N ALA A 425 3.86 -9.68 -10.40
CA ALA A 425 2.50 -10.22 -10.35
C ALA A 425 2.15 -10.78 -8.95
N VAL A 426 3.04 -11.56 -8.33
CA VAL A 426 2.82 -12.15 -7.00
C VAL A 426 2.89 -11.09 -5.89
N MET A 427 3.70 -10.03 -6.05
CA MET A 427 3.65 -8.87 -5.16
C MET A 427 2.25 -8.23 -5.22
N LYS A 428 1.73 -7.99 -6.43
CA LYS A 428 0.43 -7.34 -6.62
C LYS A 428 -0.74 -8.14 -6.03
N THR A 429 -0.72 -9.47 -6.06
CA THR A 429 -1.77 -10.30 -5.41
C THR A 429 -1.67 -10.36 -3.88
N ARG A 430 -0.61 -9.83 -3.28
CA ARG A 430 -0.40 -9.73 -1.82
C ARG A 430 -0.44 -8.28 -1.28
N MET A 431 -0.59 -7.29 -2.16
CA MET A 431 -0.88 -5.91 -1.76
C MET A 431 -2.29 -5.80 -1.15
N GLN A 432 -2.47 -4.82 -0.28
CA GLN A 432 -3.76 -4.39 0.25
C GLN A 432 -3.80 -2.86 0.32
N PRO A 433 -4.94 -2.21 -0.01
CA PRO A 433 -5.09 -0.76 0.14
C PRO A 433 -4.89 -0.32 1.60
N ILE A 434 -4.08 0.73 1.81
CA ILE A 434 -3.80 1.28 3.14
C ILE A 434 -5.05 1.82 3.85
N LYS A 435 -6.14 2.05 3.10
CA LYS A 435 -7.51 2.32 3.56
C LYS A 435 -7.94 1.52 4.81
N LYS A 436 -7.62 0.22 4.90
CA LYS A 436 -7.96 -0.62 6.08
C LYS A 436 -7.31 -0.13 7.39
N VAL A 437 -6.15 0.51 7.29
CA VAL A 437 -5.48 1.16 8.43
C VAL A 437 -5.97 2.61 8.58
N PHE A 438 -6.14 3.36 7.49
CA PHE A 438 -6.56 4.75 7.51
C PHE A 438 -7.99 4.96 8.06
N GLY A 439 -8.94 4.07 7.76
CA GLY A 439 -10.32 4.13 8.26
C GLY A 439 -10.47 4.07 9.78
N ARG A 440 -9.43 3.65 10.52
CA ARG A 440 -9.42 3.63 11.99
C ARG A 440 -9.07 4.99 12.62
N PHE A 441 -8.52 5.93 11.85
CA PHE A 441 -8.05 7.22 12.35
C PHE A 441 -9.15 8.27 12.59
N PRO A 442 -10.23 8.38 11.79
CA PRO A 442 -11.32 9.33 12.06
C PRO A 442 -11.90 9.25 13.47
N ARG A 443 -12.30 8.04 13.93
CA ARG A 443 -12.80 7.81 15.30
C ARG A 443 -11.74 8.22 16.34
N LEU A 444 -10.52 7.70 16.21
CA LEU A 444 -9.41 7.99 17.14
C LEU A 444 -9.07 9.49 17.25
N VAL A 445 -9.02 10.21 16.12
CA VAL A 445 -8.71 11.66 16.12
C VAL A 445 -9.86 12.46 16.72
N ARG A 446 -11.12 12.08 16.45
CA ARG A 446 -12.32 12.69 17.03
C ARG A 446 -12.40 12.51 18.54
N ASP A 447 -12.06 11.32 19.03
CA ASP A 447 -12.03 11.00 20.47
C ASP A 447 -10.93 11.78 21.19
N LEU A 448 -9.72 11.82 20.63
CA LEU A 448 -8.62 12.63 21.18
C LEU A 448 -8.94 14.14 21.11
N ALA A 449 -9.62 14.61 20.07
CA ALA A 449 -10.07 16.00 19.95
C ALA A 449 -11.13 16.35 21.01
N ARG A 450 -12.15 15.49 21.21
CA ARG A 450 -13.13 15.57 22.31
C ARG A 450 -12.41 15.61 23.68
N GLN A 451 -11.49 14.67 23.93
CA GLN A 451 -10.76 14.55 25.21
C GLN A 451 -9.88 15.78 25.51
N LEU A 452 -9.13 16.27 24.52
CA LEU A 452 -8.18 17.39 24.67
C LEU A 452 -8.82 18.77 24.46
N LYS A 453 -10.12 18.83 24.14
CA LYS A 453 -10.90 20.05 23.83
C LYS A 453 -10.27 20.87 22.70
N LYS A 454 -9.86 20.19 21.64
CA LYS A 454 -9.32 20.79 20.40
C LYS A 454 -10.31 20.60 19.25
N GLU A 455 -10.31 21.54 18.33
CA GLU A 455 -11.04 21.43 17.06
C GLU A 455 -10.01 20.98 16.00
N ILE A 456 -10.26 19.86 15.32
CA ILE A 456 -9.30 19.26 14.38
C ILE A 456 -10.05 18.70 13.16
N ASN A 457 -9.58 19.05 11.96
CA ASN A 457 -9.93 18.39 10.71
C ASN A 457 -8.87 17.34 10.35
N LEU A 458 -9.32 16.13 10.00
CA LEU A 458 -8.49 15.04 9.51
C LEU A 458 -8.71 14.90 7.99
N GLU A 459 -7.65 14.99 7.21
CA GLU A 459 -7.68 14.71 5.77
C GLU A 459 -6.86 13.46 5.46
N LEU A 460 -7.46 12.55 4.69
CA LEU A 460 -6.86 11.30 4.25
C LEU A 460 -6.63 11.40 2.72
N VAL A 461 -5.42 11.08 2.27
CA VAL A 461 -5.00 11.24 0.88
C VAL A 461 -4.28 9.96 0.41
N GLY A 462 -4.66 9.46 -0.76
CA GLY A 462 -4.07 8.24 -1.32
C GLY A 462 -4.46 6.97 -0.54
N GLU A 463 -5.67 6.90 0.02
CA GLU A 463 -6.15 5.74 0.79
C GLU A 463 -6.15 4.44 -0.02
N GLU A 464 -6.37 4.56 -1.33
CA GLU A 464 -6.31 3.46 -2.29
C GLU A 464 -4.86 3.07 -2.69
N THR A 465 -3.84 3.58 -1.98
CA THR A 465 -2.44 3.16 -2.21
C THR A 465 -2.24 1.73 -1.71
N ASP A 466 -1.92 0.84 -2.65
CA ASP A 466 -1.55 -0.55 -2.39
C ASP A 466 -0.24 -0.66 -1.59
N LEU A 467 -0.25 -1.53 -0.57
CA LEU A 467 0.88 -1.77 0.32
C LEU A 467 0.92 -3.23 0.76
N ASP A 468 2.12 -3.79 1.00
CA ASP A 468 2.27 -5.19 1.44
C ASP A 468 1.50 -5.48 2.73
N LYS A 469 0.72 -6.57 2.79
CA LYS A 469 -0.07 -6.94 3.99
C LYS A 469 0.74 -6.86 5.30
N ASN A 470 1.96 -7.40 5.32
CA ASN A 470 2.77 -7.44 6.55
C ASN A 470 3.29 -6.05 6.92
N LEU A 471 3.47 -5.17 5.93
CA LEU A 471 3.86 -3.77 6.09
C LEU A 471 2.67 -2.93 6.59
N VAL A 472 1.46 -3.16 6.08
CA VAL A 472 0.19 -2.60 6.59
C VAL A 472 0.00 -2.95 8.07
N GLU A 473 0.07 -4.23 8.43
CA GLU A 473 -0.08 -4.70 9.82
C GLU A 473 0.99 -4.13 10.75
N ALA A 474 2.26 -4.12 10.31
CA ALA A 474 3.36 -3.67 11.15
C ALA A 474 3.43 -2.14 11.34
N LEU A 475 2.89 -1.35 10.39
CA LEU A 475 2.86 0.11 10.44
C LEU A 475 1.64 0.71 11.16
N ALA A 476 0.56 -0.04 11.36
CA ALA A 476 -0.63 0.44 12.06
C ALA A 476 -0.31 1.05 13.45
N ASP A 477 0.43 0.31 14.29
CA ASP A 477 0.93 0.76 15.60
C ASP A 477 1.78 2.06 15.51
N PRO A 478 2.87 2.10 14.71
CA PRO A 478 3.63 3.33 14.42
C PRO A 478 2.77 4.54 14.02
N LEU A 479 1.85 4.38 13.08
CA LEU A 479 1.03 5.46 12.55
C LEU A 479 0.06 5.99 13.62
N VAL A 480 -0.60 5.11 14.38
CA VAL A 480 -1.46 5.49 15.52
C VAL A 480 -0.70 6.34 16.54
N HIS A 481 0.54 5.97 16.88
CA HIS A 481 1.35 6.74 17.81
C HIS A 481 1.76 8.11 17.22
N LEU A 482 2.13 8.17 15.95
CA LEU A 482 2.54 9.41 15.29
C LEU A 482 1.38 10.41 15.16
N VAL A 483 0.19 9.95 14.77
CA VAL A 483 -1.02 10.82 14.70
C VAL A 483 -1.45 11.27 16.10
N ARG A 484 -1.38 10.39 17.11
CA ARG A 484 -1.58 10.79 18.53
C ARG A 484 -0.64 11.92 18.94
N ASN A 485 0.63 11.90 18.52
CA ASN A 485 1.59 12.97 18.83
C ASN A 485 1.31 14.27 18.07
N ALA A 486 0.84 14.20 16.81
CA ALA A 486 0.36 15.38 16.07
C ALA A 486 -0.84 16.03 16.79
N VAL A 487 -1.79 15.23 17.26
CA VAL A 487 -3.01 15.69 17.95
C VAL A 487 -2.75 16.18 19.38
N ASP A 488 -1.96 15.46 20.19
CA ASP A 488 -1.61 15.87 21.57
C ASP A 488 -0.66 17.06 21.56
N HIS A 489 0.42 17.00 20.77
CA HIS A 489 1.56 17.91 20.89
C HIS A 489 1.78 18.86 19.70
N GLY A 490 1.40 18.49 18.47
CA GLY A 490 1.49 19.39 17.31
C GLY A 490 0.49 20.54 17.40
N ILE A 491 -0.80 20.21 17.24
CA ILE A 491 -1.92 21.16 17.21
C ILE A 491 -2.08 21.88 18.56
N GLU A 492 -2.19 23.21 18.54
CA GLU A 492 -2.47 24.04 19.72
C GLU A 492 -3.97 24.04 20.10
N SER A 493 -4.35 24.62 21.24
CA SER A 493 -5.77 24.82 21.56
C SER A 493 -6.42 25.88 20.64
N PRO A 494 -7.75 25.87 20.42
CA PRO A 494 -8.41 26.83 19.54
C PRO A 494 -8.13 28.30 19.89
N GLN A 495 -7.94 28.60 21.19
CA GLN A 495 -7.61 29.95 21.68
C GLN A 495 -6.18 30.35 21.30
N GLU A 496 -5.19 29.48 21.52
CA GLU A 496 -3.79 29.71 21.10
C GLU A 496 -3.65 29.83 19.57
N ARG A 497 -4.52 29.15 18.81
CA ARG A 497 -4.59 29.26 17.34
C ARG A 497 -5.17 30.61 16.89
N GLU A 498 -6.25 31.08 17.51
CA GLU A 498 -6.79 32.42 17.27
C GLU A 498 -5.78 33.53 17.66
N GLU A 499 -5.09 33.40 18.80
CA GLU A 499 -4.03 34.33 19.23
C GLU A 499 -2.81 34.36 18.29
N SER A 500 -2.46 33.23 17.68
CA SER A 500 -1.37 33.13 16.69
C SER A 500 -1.80 33.45 15.25
N GLY A 501 -3.06 33.84 15.03
CA GLY A 501 -3.59 34.23 13.71
C GLY A 501 -3.85 33.05 12.77
N LYS A 502 -3.97 31.84 13.30
CA LYS A 502 -4.28 30.61 12.55
C LYS A 502 -5.78 30.39 12.42
N VAL A 503 -6.16 29.45 11.56
CA VAL A 503 -7.52 28.89 11.54
C VAL A 503 -7.78 28.19 12.87
N ARG A 504 -8.94 28.45 13.49
CA ARG A 504 -9.36 27.92 14.78
C ARG A 504 -9.26 26.39 14.89
N SER A 505 -9.74 25.68 13.87
CA SER A 505 -9.55 24.24 13.72
C SER A 505 -8.13 23.92 13.24
N GLY A 506 -7.50 22.92 13.85
CA GLY A 506 -6.23 22.33 13.42
C GLY A 506 -6.40 21.45 12.20
N LYS A 507 -5.37 21.36 11.36
CA LYS A 507 -5.35 20.45 10.20
C LYS A 507 -4.30 19.36 10.41
N VAL A 508 -4.73 18.11 10.31
CA VAL A 508 -3.86 16.93 10.25
C VAL A 508 -4.13 16.20 8.93
N VAL A 509 -3.07 15.93 8.18
CA VAL A 509 -3.12 15.21 6.90
C VAL A 509 -2.35 13.90 7.01
N LEU A 510 -2.98 12.78 6.67
CA LEU A 510 -2.32 11.50 6.39
C LEU A 510 -2.31 11.32 4.88
N ALA A 511 -1.13 11.18 4.29
CA ALA A 511 -0.96 10.92 2.86
C ALA A 511 -0.12 9.65 2.63
N ALA A 512 -0.57 8.81 1.71
CA ALA A 512 0.22 7.74 1.11
C ALA A 512 0.42 8.03 -0.39
N GLU A 513 1.64 7.85 -0.89
CA GLU A 513 1.98 7.99 -2.30
C GLU A 513 3.10 7.00 -2.69
N GLN A 514 3.08 6.47 -3.93
CA GLN A 514 4.15 5.62 -4.44
C GLN A 514 5.26 6.46 -5.08
N GLU A 515 6.49 6.33 -4.60
CA GLU A 515 7.69 7.00 -5.10
C GLU A 515 8.66 5.95 -5.65
N GLY A 516 8.32 5.39 -6.82
CA GLY A 516 9.12 4.35 -7.50
C GLY A 516 8.98 2.98 -6.85
N ASP A 517 10.10 2.45 -6.35
CA ASP A 517 10.23 1.17 -5.63
C ASP A 517 9.85 1.25 -4.14
N HIS A 518 9.47 2.45 -3.66
CA HIS A 518 9.10 2.73 -2.28
C HIS A 518 7.70 3.32 -2.18
N ILE A 519 7.03 3.07 -1.05
CA ILE A 519 5.87 3.85 -0.61
C ILE A 519 6.34 4.93 0.37
N LEU A 520 5.88 6.15 0.12
CA LEU A 520 6.06 7.30 0.99
C LEU A 520 4.77 7.52 1.78
N LEU A 521 4.85 7.37 3.10
CA LEU A 521 3.78 7.73 4.02
C LEU A 521 4.17 9.04 4.71
N SER A 522 3.28 10.01 4.74
CA SER A 522 3.53 11.25 5.47
C SER A 522 2.36 11.71 6.33
N ILE A 523 2.71 12.23 7.50
CA ILE A 523 1.79 12.78 8.49
C ILE A 523 2.18 14.25 8.66
N SER A 524 1.26 15.16 8.32
CA SER A 524 1.49 16.60 8.39
C SER A 524 0.50 17.26 9.36
N ASP A 525 1.02 18.09 10.26
CA ASP A 525 0.23 18.97 11.13
C ASP A 525 0.51 20.46 10.80
N ASP A 526 -0.47 21.33 11.02
CA ASP A 526 -0.33 22.79 10.91
C ASP A 526 -0.14 23.48 12.29
N GLY A 527 0.36 22.72 13.27
CA GLY A 527 0.45 23.09 14.68
C GLY A 527 1.64 24.00 15.01
N LYS A 528 2.08 24.00 16.26
CA LYS A 528 3.16 24.90 16.71
C LYS A 528 4.54 24.55 16.17
N GLY A 529 4.68 23.38 15.54
CA GLY A 529 5.95 22.81 15.12
C GLY A 529 6.92 22.59 16.29
N MET A 530 8.17 22.34 15.96
CA MET A 530 9.23 22.03 16.92
C MET A 530 10.30 23.12 16.96
N ASP A 531 10.85 23.38 18.14
CA ASP A 531 11.93 24.33 18.37
C ASP A 531 13.26 23.58 18.58
N PRO A 532 14.22 23.65 17.63
CA PRO A 532 15.51 22.98 17.75
C PRO A 532 16.25 23.33 19.05
N ASN A 533 16.16 24.58 19.53
CA ASN A 533 16.88 25.03 20.72
C ASN A 533 16.33 24.39 22.00
N VAL A 534 15.02 24.18 22.05
CA VAL A 534 14.37 23.47 23.15
C VAL A 534 14.84 22.01 23.16
N LEU A 535 14.86 21.34 22.00
CA LEU A 535 15.32 19.95 21.86
C LEU A 535 16.80 19.79 22.23
N ARG A 536 17.70 20.67 21.72
CA ARG A 536 19.12 20.76 22.15
C ARG A 536 19.21 20.88 23.67
N SER A 537 18.45 21.79 24.29
CA SER A 537 18.49 22.01 25.74
C SER A 537 18.00 20.81 26.56
N ILE A 538 17.05 20.03 26.06
CA ILE A 538 16.55 18.80 26.69
C ILE A 538 17.59 17.68 26.58
N ALA A 539 18.23 17.53 25.41
CA ALA A 539 19.29 16.54 25.20
C ALA A 539 20.47 16.72 26.16
N VAL A 540 20.93 17.97 26.32
CA VAL A 540 22.00 18.32 27.28
C VAL A 540 21.54 18.09 28.73
N LYS A 541 20.33 18.52 29.10
CA LYS A 541 19.80 18.32 30.47
C LYS A 541 19.59 16.85 30.85
N ARG A 542 19.24 15.99 29.88
CA ARG A 542 19.10 14.53 30.09
C ARG A 542 20.42 13.76 29.92
N GLY A 543 21.54 14.44 29.66
CA GLY A 543 22.86 13.80 29.51
C GLY A 543 23.02 12.94 28.26
N VAL A 544 22.18 13.16 27.23
CA VAL A 544 22.27 12.46 25.94
C VAL A 544 23.51 12.89 25.14
N MET A 545 23.98 14.12 25.39
CA MET A 545 25.16 14.73 24.78
C MET A 545 25.67 15.89 25.63
N ASP A 546 26.94 16.28 25.43
CA ASP A 546 27.45 17.53 25.97
C ASP A 546 26.91 18.75 25.19
N LYS A 547 27.14 19.95 25.75
CA LYS A 547 26.63 21.19 25.15
C LYS A 547 27.32 21.54 23.83
N ASP A 548 28.62 21.34 23.73
CA ASP A 548 29.38 21.72 22.54
C ASP A 548 29.03 20.83 21.35
N ALA A 549 28.64 19.57 21.58
CA ALA A 549 28.01 18.69 20.60
C ALA A 549 26.60 19.17 20.21
N ALA A 550 25.74 19.50 21.18
CA ALA A 550 24.37 19.98 20.92
C ALA A 550 24.34 21.32 20.15
N ASP A 551 25.25 22.24 20.44
CA ASP A 551 25.39 23.53 19.75
C ASP A 551 25.94 23.34 18.31
N ARG A 552 26.57 22.20 17.98
CA ARG A 552 27.08 21.85 16.62
C ARG A 552 26.07 21.17 15.70
N LEU A 553 24.92 20.70 16.20
CA LEU A 553 23.92 20.02 15.37
C LEU A 553 23.25 20.96 14.36
N SER A 554 22.85 20.42 13.20
CA SER A 554 21.83 21.03 12.34
C SER A 554 20.42 20.85 12.93
N ASP A 555 19.45 21.65 12.49
CA ASP A 555 18.09 21.58 13.03
C ASP A 555 17.37 20.26 12.68
N THR A 556 17.67 19.67 11.51
CA THR A 556 17.21 18.32 11.13
C THR A 556 17.79 17.23 12.04
N GLU A 557 19.05 17.37 12.47
CA GLU A 557 19.63 16.47 13.48
C GLU A 557 19.00 16.70 14.87
N CYS A 558 18.61 17.94 15.20
CA CYS A 558 17.89 18.26 16.43
C CYS A 558 16.50 17.62 16.50
N TYR A 559 15.74 17.59 15.41
CA TYR A 559 14.47 16.88 15.34
C TYR A 559 14.66 15.36 15.48
N ASN A 560 15.73 14.80 14.91
CA ASN A 560 16.06 13.38 15.05
C ASN A 560 16.39 12.94 16.49
N LEU A 561 16.66 13.87 17.42
CA LEU A 561 16.86 13.55 18.84
C LEU A 561 15.60 13.00 19.52
N ILE A 562 14.42 13.26 18.96
CA ILE A 562 13.13 12.73 19.45
C ILE A 562 13.11 11.19 19.41
N PHE A 563 13.88 10.58 18.52
CA PHE A 563 14.03 9.13 18.42
C PHE A 563 15.14 8.54 19.31
N ALA A 564 15.80 9.34 20.15
CA ALA A 564 16.83 8.83 21.06
C ALA A 564 16.17 8.07 22.25
N PRO A 565 16.73 6.93 22.69
CA PRO A 565 16.12 6.14 23.76
C PRO A 565 15.92 6.92 25.06
N GLY A 566 14.69 6.90 25.60
CA GLY A 566 14.32 7.67 26.79
C GLY A 566 14.20 9.19 26.58
N PHE A 567 14.29 9.68 25.34
CA PHE A 567 13.98 11.08 25.01
C PHE A 567 12.47 11.27 24.96
N SER A 568 11.95 12.07 25.88
CA SER A 568 10.56 12.52 25.89
C SER A 568 10.51 13.96 26.39
N THR A 569 9.60 14.75 25.82
CA THR A 569 9.35 16.14 26.22
C THR A 569 8.50 16.24 27.49
N LYS A 570 7.77 15.18 27.86
CA LYS A 570 7.01 15.11 29.11
C LYS A 570 7.94 14.90 30.32
N THR A 571 7.64 15.60 31.40
CA THR A 571 8.31 15.49 32.72
C THR A 571 7.72 14.41 33.61
N GLU A 572 6.47 14.01 33.34
CA GLU A 572 5.74 12.97 34.07
C GLU A 572 5.37 11.83 33.10
N ILE A 573 5.29 10.61 33.63
CA ILE A 573 4.86 9.44 32.87
C ILE A 573 3.34 9.36 32.98
N SER A 574 2.62 9.66 31.90
CA SER A 574 1.16 9.52 31.86
C SER A 574 0.75 8.05 31.76
N ASP A 575 -0.15 7.57 32.61
CA ASP A 575 -0.52 6.14 32.73
C ASP A 575 -1.04 5.49 31.44
N VAL A 576 -1.59 6.29 30.51
CA VAL A 576 -2.00 5.87 29.15
C VAL A 576 -0.81 5.35 28.30
N SER A 577 0.43 5.50 28.77
CA SER A 577 1.66 5.01 28.13
C SER A 577 2.12 3.62 28.61
N GLY A 578 1.30 2.88 29.37
CA GLY A 578 1.62 1.59 30.00
C GLY A 578 2.09 0.42 29.10
N ARG A 579 2.21 0.61 27.78
CA ARG A 579 2.85 -0.36 26.85
C ARG A 579 4.28 0.02 26.42
N GLY A 580 4.85 1.10 26.96
CA GLY A 580 6.27 1.46 26.75
C GLY A 580 6.63 1.93 25.34
N VAL A 581 5.66 2.36 24.54
CA VAL A 581 5.88 2.83 23.15
C VAL A 581 6.37 4.27 23.17
N GLY A 582 7.68 4.47 23.07
CA GLY A 582 8.29 5.75 22.75
C GLY A 582 8.53 5.95 21.25
N MET A 583 9.03 7.12 20.87
CA MET A 583 9.39 7.41 19.47
C MET A 583 10.61 6.60 19.00
N ASP A 584 11.47 6.19 19.94
CA ASP A 584 12.51 5.18 19.75
C ASP A 584 11.95 3.81 19.30
N VAL A 585 10.84 3.36 19.89
CA VAL A 585 10.13 2.13 19.47
C VAL A 585 9.55 2.27 18.07
N VAL A 586 8.96 3.42 17.74
CA VAL A 586 8.43 3.72 16.40
C VAL A 586 9.54 3.68 15.35
N LYS A 587 10.68 4.36 15.58
CA LYS A 587 11.85 4.30 14.69
C LYS A 587 12.39 2.87 14.57
N THR A 588 12.42 2.12 15.67
CA THR A 588 12.89 0.73 15.68
C THR A 588 11.98 -0.17 14.83
N LYS A 589 10.65 -0.07 14.95
CA LYS A 589 9.70 -0.79 14.07
C LYS A 589 9.92 -0.44 12.59
N ILE A 590 10.02 0.85 12.27
CA ILE A 590 10.20 1.31 10.87
C ILE A 590 11.52 0.81 10.28
N SER A 591 12.64 0.86 11.03
CA SER A 591 13.92 0.34 10.56
C SER A 591 14.00 -1.19 10.52
N GLN A 592 13.17 -1.92 11.28
CA GLN A 592 13.00 -3.37 11.13
C GLN A 592 12.24 -3.75 9.84
N LEU A 593 11.43 -2.82 9.31
CA LEU A 593 10.74 -2.93 8.02
C LEU A 593 11.59 -2.37 6.86
N ASN A 594 12.92 -2.29 7.07
CA ASN A 594 13.89 -1.67 6.16
C ASN A 594 13.60 -0.20 5.78
N GLY A 595 12.66 0.45 6.46
CA GLY A 595 12.26 1.83 6.20
C GLY A 595 13.13 2.87 6.90
N SER A 596 13.01 4.09 6.40
CA SER A 596 13.55 5.30 7.04
C SER A 596 12.41 6.20 7.52
N ILE A 597 12.67 6.96 8.60
CA ILE A 597 11.78 8.00 9.11
C ILE A 597 12.54 9.31 9.28
N ASN A 598 11.99 10.38 8.74
CA ASN A 598 12.54 11.74 8.76
C ASN A 598 11.49 12.71 9.32
N ILE A 599 11.96 13.76 10.01
CA ILE A 599 11.11 14.81 10.55
C ILE A 599 11.52 16.15 9.95
N TYR A 600 10.56 16.84 9.36
CA TYR A 600 10.66 18.24 8.93
C TYR A 600 9.69 19.05 9.78
N SER A 601 10.12 20.21 10.30
CA SER A 601 9.24 21.07 11.08
C SER A 601 9.76 22.51 11.11
N THR A 602 8.83 23.45 11.22
CA THR A 602 9.12 24.87 11.35
C THR A 602 8.23 25.44 12.46
N LYS A 603 8.85 26.08 13.44
CA LYS A 603 8.15 26.69 14.58
C LYS A 603 7.08 27.68 14.09
N GLY A 604 5.84 27.48 14.55
CA GLY A 604 4.64 28.24 14.17
C GLY A 604 3.92 27.75 12.90
N GLN A 605 4.53 26.87 12.10
CA GLN A 605 3.94 26.37 10.84
C GLN A 605 3.55 24.88 10.88
N GLY A 606 4.04 24.14 11.89
CA GLY A 606 3.70 22.73 12.10
C GLY A 606 4.84 21.77 11.78
N SER A 607 4.50 20.53 11.45
CA SER A 607 5.46 19.44 11.22
C SER A 607 5.00 18.54 10.08
N LYS A 608 5.93 18.02 9.29
CA LYS A 608 5.72 16.89 8.36
C LYS A 608 6.69 15.77 8.72
N ILE A 609 6.13 14.66 9.20
CA ILE A 609 6.86 13.40 9.41
C ILE A 609 6.74 12.58 8.14
N VAL A 610 7.85 12.03 7.66
CA VAL A 610 7.91 11.27 6.41
C VAL A 610 8.55 9.91 6.68
N ILE A 611 7.83 8.85 6.35
CA ILE A 611 8.27 7.46 6.40
C ILE A 611 8.43 6.99 4.96
N LYS A 612 9.60 6.43 4.62
CA LYS A 612 9.86 5.82 3.31
C LYS A 612 10.17 4.34 3.52
N VAL A 613 9.35 3.46 2.96
CA VAL A 613 9.43 1.99 3.09
C VAL A 613 9.46 1.34 1.71
N PRO A 614 10.18 0.22 1.51
CA PRO A 614 10.20 -0.48 0.23
C PRO A 614 8.85 -1.13 -0.08
N LEU A 615 8.50 -1.24 -1.36
CA LEU A 615 7.27 -1.89 -1.83
C LEU A 615 7.34 -3.43 -1.81
N THR A 616 8.55 -4.00 -1.82
CA THR A 616 8.79 -5.43 -2.05
C THR A 616 9.26 -6.17 -0.78
N LEU A 617 9.26 -7.51 -0.84
CA LEU A 617 10.11 -8.33 0.03
C LEU A 617 11.51 -7.72 0.09
N ALA A 618 12.11 -7.68 1.29
CA ALA A 618 13.37 -7.00 1.56
C ALA A 618 14.57 -7.61 0.80
N ILE A 619 14.67 -7.33 -0.49
CA ILE A 619 15.86 -7.50 -1.32
C ILE A 619 16.76 -6.30 -1.05
N MET A 620 18.03 -6.55 -0.78
CA MET A 620 19.00 -5.48 -0.52
C MET A 620 20.29 -5.73 -1.32
N PRO A 621 20.84 -4.72 -2.01
CA PRO A 621 22.20 -4.81 -2.51
C PRO A 621 23.16 -4.80 -1.31
N THR A 622 24.02 -5.82 -1.23
CA THR A 622 24.99 -5.97 -0.13
C THR A 622 26.40 -6.20 -0.65
N LEU A 623 27.39 -5.73 0.10
CA LEU A 623 28.79 -6.10 -0.07
C LEU A 623 29.07 -7.36 0.75
N MET A 624 29.36 -8.45 0.03
CA MET A 624 29.68 -9.76 0.60
C MET A 624 31.14 -9.85 1.01
N VAL A 625 31.39 -10.24 2.26
CA VAL A 625 32.73 -10.35 2.87
C VAL A 625 32.90 -11.68 3.59
N MET A 626 34.12 -12.23 3.59
CA MET A 626 34.46 -13.43 4.36
C MET A 626 35.31 -13.08 5.58
N LEU A 627 35.09 -13.80 6.68
CA LEU A 627 35.94 -13.83 7.87
C LEU A 627 36.30 -15.30 8.15
N GLY A 628 37.55 -15.69 7.88
CA GLY A 628 37.92 -17.10 7.79
C GLY A 628 37.06 -17.83 6.75
N ASN A 629 36.24 -18.78 7.20
CA ASN A 629 35.31 -19.54 6.36
C ASN A 629 33.84 -19.17 6.58
N GLN A 630 33.54 -18.04 7.23
CA GLN A 630 32.18 -17.56 7.49
C GLN A 630 31.86 -16.35 6.61
N ALA A 631 30.66 -16.33 6.03
CA ALA A 631 30.18 -15.26 5.16
C ALA A 631 29.36 -14.22 5.95
N PHE A 632 29.61 -12.95 5.66
CA PHE A 632 28.90 -11.81 6.21
C PHE A 632 28.58 -10.80 5.11
N ALA A 633 27.57 -9.96 5.34
CA ALA A 633 27.10 -8.98 4.36
C ALA A 633 26.96 -7.60 5.00
N PHE A 634 27.48 -6.56 4.34
CA PHE A 634 27.21 -5.17 4.68
C PHE A 634 26.14 -4.60 3.73
N PRO A 635 25.10 -3.92 4.24
CA PRO A 635 24.20 -3.11 3.40
C PRO A 635 24.99 -2.14 2.52
N LEU A 636 24.85 -2.21 1.19
CA LEU A 636 25.69 -1.43 0.27
C LEU A 636 25.49 0.09 0.45
N VAL A 637 24.28 0.51 0.85
CA VAL A 637 23.95 1.89 1.25
C VAL A 637 24.87 2.46 2.35
N ASN A 638 25.44 1.61 3.20
CA ASN A 638 26.37 2.01 4.24
C ASN A 638 27.84 2.04 3.77
N VAL A 639 28.15 1.47 2.59
CA VAL A 639 29.51 1.35 2.04
C VAL A 639 29.88 2.61 1.24
N ASN A 640 31.00 3.24 1.58
CA ASN A 640 31.53 4.37 0.81
C ASN A 640 32.59 3.92 -0.20
N GLU A 641 33.63 3.24 0.26
CA GLU A 641 34.81 2.88 -0.53
C GLU A 641 35.42 1.59 0.02
N ILE A 642 36.03 0.80 -0.86
CA ILE A 642 36.81 -0.40 -0.51
C ILE A 642 38.25 -0.23 -0.97
N PHE A 643 39.21 -0.65 -0.15
CA PHE A 643 40.62 -0.68 -0.53
C PHE A 643 41.37 -1.86 0.12
N HIS A 644 42.50 -2.24 -0.47
CA HIS A 644 43.40 -3.23 0.11
C HIS A 644 44.44 -2.51 0.99
N LEU A 645 44.71 -3.04 2.18
CA LEU A 645 45.63 -2.46 3.16
C LEU A 645 46.70 -3.49 3.58
N ASP A 646 47.95 -3.13 3.30
CA ASP A 646 49.13 -3.61 4.01
C ASP A 646 49.04 -3.14 5.47
N LEU A 647 48.78 -4.07 6.39
CA LEU A 647 48.46 -3.75 7.79
C LEU A 647 49.69 -3.28 8.58
N SER A 648 50.90 -3.40 8.01
CA SER A 648 52.11 -2.77 8.56
C SER A 648 52.13 -1.24 8.46
N ARG A 649 51.20 -0.65 7.68
CA ARG A 649 51.05 0.80 7.48
C ARG A 649 49.98 1.45 8.38
N THR A 650 49.52 0.74 9.39
CA THR A 650 48.62 1.27 10.41
C THR A 650 49.34 2.23 11.35
N ASN A 651 48.62 3.20 11.90
CA ASN A 651 49.08 4.07 12.99
C ASN A 651 48.19 3.82 14.21
N VAL A 652 48.64 4.21 15.40
CA VAL A 652 47.84 4.14 16.63
C VAL A 652 47.70 5.53 17.22
N VAL A 653 46.47 5.97 17.46
CA VAL A 653 46.13 7.25 18.11
C VAL A 653 45.15 6.93 19.24
N ASP A 654 45.46 7.38 20.45
CA ASP A 654 44.66 7.15 21.67
C ASP A 654 44.25 5.67 21.91
N GLY A 655 45.13 4.73 21.53
CA GLY A 655 44.90 3.29 21.64
C GLY A 655 44.03 2.67 20.54
N GLN A 656 43.49 3.49 19.65
CA GLN A 656 42.73 3.07 18.48
C GLN A 656 43.65 2.96 17.26
N GLU A 657 43.53 1.85 16.52
CA GLU A 657 44.23 1.66 15.24
C GLU A 657 43.56 2.56 14.19
N VAL A 658 44.34 3.34 13.43
CA VAL A 658 43.87 4.31 12.44
C VAL A 658 44.69 4.23 11.14
N VAL A 659 44.07 4.62 10.03
CA VAL A 659 44.70 4.79 8.71
C VAL A 659 44.40 6.17 8.15
N ILE A 660 45.35 6.77 7.44
CA ILE A 660 45.17 8.09 6.80
C ILE A 660 44.71 7.86 5.35
N VAL A 661 43.51 8.32 5.03
CA VAL A 661 42.93 8.26 3.67
C VAL A 661 42.51 9.67 3.26
N ARG A 662 43.13 10.20 2.19
CA ARG A 662 42.94 11.59 1.69
C ARG A 662 43.04 12.62 2.83
N ASP A 663 44.16 12.56 3.55
CA ASP A 663 44.52 13.44 4.68
C ASP A 663 43.55 13.43 5.87
N LYS A 664 42.67 12.43 5.96
CA LYS A 664 41.78 12.19 7.11
C LYS A 664 42.13 10.88 7.80
N ALA A 665 42.26 10.92 9.12
CA ALA A 665 42.40 9.72 9.93
C ALA A 665 41.04 8.99 10.04
N LEU A 666 41.01 7.70 9.70
CA LEU A 666 39.86 6.82 9.83
C LEU A 666 40.17 5.74 10.88
N PRO A 667 39.29 5.52 11.88
CA PRO A 667 39.46 4.43 12.85
C PRO A 667 39.20 3.07 12.19
N LEU A 668 40.08 2.11 12.47
CA LEU A 668 40.03 0.74 11.97
C LEU A 668 39.52 -0.25 13.03
N PHE A 669 38.55 -1.08 12.63
CA PHE A 669 38.01 -2.15 13.47
C PHE A 669 38.17 -3.49 12.76
N TYR A 670 38.79 -4.46 13.45
CA TYR A 670 39.03 -5.79 12.89
C TYR A 670 37.80 -6.66 13.13
N LEU A 671 36.95 -6.78 12.10
CA LEU A 671 35.66 -7.44 12.17
C LEU A 671 35.78 -8.90 12.63
N LYS A 672 36.84 -9.58 12.16
CA LYS A 672 37.23 -10.93 12.56
C LYS A 672 37.43 -11.08 14.07
N ARG A 673 38.06 -10.10 14.74
CA ARG A 673 38.31 -10.11 16.20
C ARG A 673 37.01 -9.97 17.02
N TRP A 674 35.91 -9.51 16.40
CA TRP A 674 34.61 -9.33 17.06
C TRP A 674 33.64 -10.49 16.81
N LEU A 675 33.59 -11.01 15.58
CA LEU A 675 32.57 -11.99 15.16
C LEU A 675 33.08 -13.44 15.19
N VAL A 676 34.38 -13.67 15.03
CA VAL A 676 34.98 -15.02 14.97
C VAL A 676 35.70 -15.32 16.29
N SER A 677 35.03 -16.06 17.18
CA SER A 677 35.50 -16.33 18.55
C SER A 677 36.86 -17.04 18.65
N SER A 678 37.25 -17.80 17.63
CA SER A 678 38.56 -18.46 17.53
C SER A 678 39.70 -17.56 17.04
N ALA A 679 39.40 -16.35 16.54
CA ALA A 679 40.36 -15.51 15.81
C ALA A 679 40.86 -14.27 16.57
N ALA A 680 40.48 -14.12 17.86
CA ALA A 680 40.75 -12.91 18.65
C ALA A 680 42.24 -12.50 18.77
N HIS A 681 43.18 -13.42 18.52
CA HIS A 681 44.63 -13.22 18.64
C HIS A 681 45.40 -13.51 17.34
N VAL A 682 44.72 -13.55 16.18
CA VAL A 682 45.38 -13.74 14.88
C VAL A 682 45.83 -12.40 14.33
N GLU A 683 47.14 -12.21 14.18
CA GLU A 683 47.71 -11.12 13.39
C GLU A 683 47.52 -11.42 11.89
N GLN A 684 47.17 -10.38 11.13
CA GLN A 684 47.02 -10.42 9.68
C GLN A 684 48.01 -9.42 9.10
N GLY A 685 48.82 -9.84 8.11
CA GLY A 685 49.80 -8.94 7.46
C GLY A 685 49.15 -8.06 6.38
N GLU A 686 48.17 -8.62 5.67
CA GLU A 686 47.39 -7.96 4.63
C GLU A 686 45.89 -8.17 4.92
N GLY A 687 45.05 -7.26 4.46
CA GLY A 687 43.60 -7.37 4.55
C GLY A 687 42.88 -6.37 3.66
N HIS A 688 41.55 -6.48 3.59
CA HIS A 688 40.71 -5.51 2.90
C HIS A 688 40.04 -4.60 3.91
N VAL A 689 40.00 -3.29 3.64
CA VAL A 689 39.28 -2.31 4.44
C VAL A 689 38.03 -1.86 3.69
N VAL A 690 36.89 -2.03 4.34
CA VAL A 690 35.59 -1.48 3.92
C VAL A 690 35.35 -0.19 4.69
N ILE A 691 35.33 0.96 4.03
CA ILE A 691 34.93 2.22 4.65
C ILE A 691 33.40 2.29 4.68
N LEU A 692 32.84 2.45 5.87
CA LEU A 692 31.40 2.62 6.08
C LEU A 692 31.07 4.01 6.66
N SER A 693 29.87 4.51 6.36
CA SER A 693 29.31 5.71 7.00
C SER A 693 28.31 5.31 8.08
N VAL A 694 28.41 5.92 9.25
CA VAL A 694 27.44 5.77 10.35
C VAL A 694 27.05 7.16 10.83
N GLY A 695 25.92 7.66 10.32
CA GLY A 695 25.58 9.08 10.40
C GLY A 695 26.68 9.94 9.77
N THR A 696 27.18 10.92 10.51
CA THR A 696 28.27 11.82 10.09
C THR A 696 29.67 11.23 10.25
N GLN A 697 29.82 10.07 10.91
CA GLN A 697 31.13 9.42 11.13
C GLN A 697 31.48 8.44 10.02
N ARG A 698 32.78 8.34 9.71
CA ARG A 698 33.33 7.32 8.80
C ARG A 698 34.30 6.41 9.55
N ILE A 699 34.24 5.13 9.26
CA ILE A 699 34.96 4.05 9.96
C ILE A 699 35.45 3.04 8.93
N GLY A 700 36.57 2.35 9.20
CA GLY A 700 37.06 1.25 8.36
C GLY A 700 36.92 -0.09 9.05
N PHE A 701 36.34 -1.09 8.38
CA PHE A 701 36.34 -2.48 8.85
C PHE A 701 37.37 -3.31 8.09
N VAL A 702 38.30 -3.92 8.83
CA VAL A 702 39.25 -4.90 8.29
C VAL A 702 38.55 -6.26 8.18
N VAL A 703 38.54 -6.81 6.96
CA VAL A 703 37.97 -8.12 6.60
C VAL A 703 39.00 -8.97 5.83
N ASP A 704 38.83 -10.29 5.85
CA ASP A 704 39.82 -11.21 5.26
C ASP A 704 39.78 -11.19 3.74
N GLN A 705 38.58 -11.20 3.16
CA GLN A 705 38.37 -11.25 1.72
C GLN A 705 37.05 -10.55 1.34
N LEU A 706 37.07 -9.83 0.22
CA LEU A 706 35.88 -9.31 -0.45
C LEU A 706 35.41 -10.35 -1.49
N VAL A 707 34.12 -10.67 -1.49
CA VAL A 707 33.51 -11.59 -2.47
C VAL A 707 32.90 -10.84 -3.65
N GLY A 708 32.30 -9.67 -3.40
CA GLY A 708 31.66 -8.82 -4.40
C GLY A 708 30.37 -8.18 -3.88
N GLN A 709 29.65 -7.51 -4.77
CA GLN A 709 28.27 -7.10 -4.53
C GLN A 709 27.32 -8.26 -4.88
N GLU A 710 26.37 -8.57 -4.00
CA GLU A 710 25.27 -9.50 -4.28
C GLU A 710 23.95 -8.89 -3.78
N GLU A 711 22.90 -8.99 -4.60
CA GLU A 711 21.54 -8.67 -4.19
C GLU A 711 20.92 -9.88 -3.50
N VAL A 712 20.48 -9.68 -2.26
CA VAL A 712 20.13 -10.77 -1.35
C VAL A 712 18.78 -10.53 -0.68
N VAL A 713 17.97 -11.58 -0.57
CA VAL A 713 16.69 -11.57 0.17
C VAL A 713 17.00 -11.65 1.66
N ILE A 714 16.64 -10.62 2.43
CA ILE A 714 16.80 -10.59 3.88
C ILE A 714 15.71 -11.44 4.52
N LYS A 715 16.08 -12.58 5.12
CA LYS A 715 15.20 -13.34 6.02
C LYS A 715 15.47 -12.87 7.47
N PRO A 716 14.44 -12.46 8.24
CA PRO A 716 14.63 -11.95 9.60
C PRO A 716 15.12 -13.06 10.55
N LEU A 717 15.91 -12.68 11.56
CA LEU A 717 16.37 -13.62 12.58
C LEU A 717 15.20 -14.08 13.46
N GLY A 718 14.87 -15.38 13.41
CA GLY A 718 13.77 -15.97 14.18
C GLY A 718 13.92 -15.80 15.69
N LYS A 719 12.83 -16.02 16.45
CA LYS A 719 12.64 -15.61 17.86
C LYS A 719 13.80 -15.90 18.83
N MET A 720 14.60 -16.96 18.63
CA MET A 720 15.77 -17.28 19.48
C MET A 720 17.03 -16.45 19.18
N LEU A 721 17.10 -15.80 18.02
CA LEU A 721 18.22 -14.97 17.54
C LEU A 721 17.82 -13.50 17.35
N GLN A 722 16.52 -13.19 17.46
CA GLN A 722 15.97 -11.83 17.39
C GLN A 722 16.64 -10.92 18.43
N GLY A 723 17.15 -9.76 18.00
CA GLY A 723 17.89 -8.84 18.87
C GLY A 723 19.37 -9.20 19.12
N THR A 724 19.95 -10.15 18.37
CA THR A 724 21.42 -10.41 18.39
C THR A 724 22.18 -9.16 17.93
N PRO A 725 22.86 -8.39 18.81
CA PRO A 725 23.25 -7.02 18.43
C PRO A 725 24.46 -7.01 17.50
N GLY A 726 24.33 -6.24 16.42
CA GLY A 726 25.27 -6.23 15.30
C GLY A 726 24.81 -7.08 14.10
N MET A 727 23.67 -7.78 14.21
CA MET A 727 23.04 -8.52 13.11
C MET A 727 21.66 -7.94 12.79
N SER A 728 21.40 -7.61 11.53
CA SER A 728 20.10 -7.14 11.04
C SER A 728 19.23 -8.27 10.49
N GLY A 729 19.84 -9.37 10.04
CA GLY A 729 19.16 -10.45 9.34
C GLY A 729 20.11 -11.55 8.90
N ALA A 730 19.57 -12.54 8.19
CA ALA A 730 20.34 -13.57 7.50
C ALA A 730 19.90 -13.69 6.05
N THR A 731 20.73 -14.27 5.20
CA THR A 731 20.38 -14.59 3.81
C THR A 731 21.10 -15.86 3.34
N ILE A 732 20.69 -16.37 2.18
CA ILE A 732 21.31 -17.50 1.49
C ILE A 732 22.02 -16.93 0.26
N THR A 733 23.35 -17.10 0.20
CA THR A 733 24.17 -16.62 -0.92
C THR A 733 23.94 -17.44 -2.19
N GLY A 734 24.36 -16.92 -3.34
CA GLY A 734 24.21 -17.62 -4.62
C GLY A 734 24.84 -19.02 -4.65
N ASP A 735 25.84 -19.32 -3.82
CA ASP A 735 26.45 -20.66 -3.70
C ASP A 735 25.79 -21.57 -2.64
N GLY A 736 24.76 -21.10 -1.94
CA GLY A 736 23.98 -21.88 -0.96
C GLY A 736 24.48 -21.81 0.49
N ARG A 737 25.41 -20.89 0.82
CA ARG A 737 25.83 -20.66 2.20
C ARG A 737 24.87 -19.70 2.91
N ILE A 738 24.81 -19.78 4.23
CA ILE A 738 24.15 -18.76 5.05
C ILE A 738 25.15 -17.63 5.30
N ALA A 739 24.74 -16.39 5.03
CA ALA A 739 25.47 -15.18 5.39
C ALA A 739 24.67 -14.34 6.37
N LEU A 740 25.37 -13.70 7.33
CA LEU A 740 24.75 -12.81 8.32
C LEU A 740 24.91 -11.35 7.89
N ILE A 741 23.80 -10.60 7.90
CA ILE A 741 23.75 -9.20 7.47
C ILE A 741 24.00 -8.30 8.68
N LEU A 742 24.94 -7.36 8.55
CA LEU A 742 25.51 -6.62 9.67
C LEU A 742 24.80 -5.29 9.95
N ASP A 743 24.31 -5.13 11.19
CA ASP A 743 23.84 -3.86 11.75
C ASP A 743 25.04 -3.09 12.30
N VAL A 744 25.59 -2.20 11.47
CA VAL A 744 26.82 -1.46 11.78
C VAL A 744 26.68 -0.54 13.01
N PRO A 745 25.61 0.28 13.16
CA PRO A 745 25.35 1.05 14.37
C PRO A 745 25.33 0.21 15.66
N SER A 746 24.58 -0.88 15.70
CA SER A 746 24.50 -1.72 16.91
C SER A 746 25.78 -2.50 17.18
N MET A 747 26.50 -2.89 16.13
CA MET A 747 27.80 -3.56 16.25
C MET A 747 28.83 -2.62 16.90
N LEU A 748 28.95 -1.37 16.45
CA LEU A 748 29.81 -0.38 17.09
C LEU A 748 29.44 -0.18 18.57
N LYS A 749 28.15 0.04 18.86
CA LYS A 749 27.65 0.29 20.22
C LYS A 749 27.96 -0.85 21.20
N ARG A 750 28.03 -2.10 20.71
CA ARG A 750 28.36 -3.29 21.53
C ARG A 750 29.86 -3.60 21.62
N TYR A 751 30.62 -3.41 20.54
CA TYR A 751 32.00 -3.92 20.44
C TYR A 751 33.08 -2.83 20.54
N ALA A 752 32.83 -1.60 20.07
CA ALA A 752 33.79 -0.50 20.24
C ALA A 752 33.89 -0.05 21.71
N ALA A 753 32.78 -0.04 22.43
CA ALA A 753 32.72 0.31 23.87
C ALA A 753 33.38 -0.73 24.80
N ARG A 754 33.90 -1.85 24.29
CA ARG A 754 34.58 -2.90 25.07
C ARG A 754 36.12 -2.77 25.11
N ARG A 755 36.65 -1.57 24.81
CA ARG A 755 38.07 -1.21 24.96
C ARG A 755 38.25 0.01 25.89
N ILE A 756 37.81 -0.16 27.14
CA ILE A 756 38.25 0.62 28.32
C ILE A 756 38.64 -0.41 29.39
#